data_AF-A0A5G2R473-F1
#
_entry.id   AF-A0A5G2R473-F1
#
_cell.length_a   1.000
_cell.length_b   1.000
_cell.length_c   1.000
_cell.angle_alpha   90.00
_cell.angle_beta   90.00
_cell.angle_gamma   90.00
#
_symmetry.space_group_name_H-M   'P 1'
#
loop_
_entity.id
_entity.type
_entity.pdbx_description
1 polymer ?
#
loop_
_entity_poly.entity_id
_entity_poly.type
_entity_poly.pdbx_seq_one_letter_code
_entity_poly.pdbx_strand_id
1 'polypeptide(L)'
;MAEAEERETGSLEESTDESEEEESEEEPKLKYERLSNGVTEILQKDAASCMTVHDKFLALGTHYGKVYLLDVQGNITQKFDVLLLFERSWMSRWKSSVLHEGEGNIRSVKWRGHLIAWANNMGVKIFDVTSKQRITNVPRDDVSLRPDMYPCSLCWKDSVTLIVGWGTSVKICSVKERHAGEMRDLPSRYVEIVSQFETEFYISGLAPLWDQLVVLSYVKEVSEKTESEYCARPRLDIIQPLSETCEEISSDALTVRGFQENECRDYHLEHSEGESLFYIVSPRDVVVAKERDQDDHIDWLLEKKKYEEALMAAEISQKNIKRHKILDIGLAYINHLVEKGEYDAAARKCQKILGKNAALWEYEVYKFKEIGQLKAISPYLPRGDPVLKPLIYEMTLHEFLESDYEGFATLIREWPGDLYNNSVIVQAVRGHLKKDSQNRTLLKTLAELYTYDKNYSSALEIYLTLRHKDAFQLIHKHNLFSSIKDKIVLLMDFDSEKAVDMLLDNEDKISIKKVVEELEDRPELQHVYLHKLFRRDHRKGQRYHEKQISLYAEYDRPNLLPFLRDSIHCPLEKALEICQQRNFVEETVYLLSRMGNSRSALKMITQELQDVDKAIEFAKEQDDGELWEDLILYSIDKPPFITGLLNNIGTHVDPILLIHRIKEGMEIPNLRDSLVKILQDYNLQILLREGCKKILVADSLSLLKKMHRTQMKGVLVDEENICESCLSPVLPSDAAKPFSVVVFHCRHMFHKECLPVPSMSSPAQFCNICSAKHRGPGSAILEMKK
;
A
#
# COMPACT_ATOMS: atom_id res chain seq x y z
N MET A 1 -25.54 -56.55 75.24
CA MET A 1 -26.57 -57.29 74.48
C MET A 1 -26.65 -56.65 73.11
N ALA A 2 -26.62 -57.51 72.09
CA ALA A 2 -26.72 -57.22 70.65
C ALA A 2 -25.48 -56.61 69.98
N GLU A 3 -24.64 -57.53 69.50
CA GLU A 3 -23.91 -57.41 68.22
C GLU A 3 -24.92 -57.24 67.07
N ALA A 4 -24.58 -56.42 66.09
CA ALA A 4 -25.22 -56.42 64.78
C ALA A 4 -24.18 -56.06 63.72
N GLU A 5 -23.96 -57.01 62.83
CA GLU A 5 -23.15 -56.94 61.61
C GLU A 5 -23.73 -55.91 60.64
N GLU A 6 -22.91 -54.95 60.18
CA GLU A 6 -23.20 -54.18 58.97
C GLU A 6 -22.52 -54.87 57.78
N ARG A 7 -23.36 -55.28 56.82
CA ARG A 7 -22.95 -55.84 55.52
C ARG A 7 -22.51 -54.71 54.61
N GLU A 8 -21.25 -54.71 54.22
CA GLU A 8 -20.74 -53.96 53.07
C GLU A 8 -21.32 -54.54 51.78
N THR A 9 -22.09 -53.75 51.04
CA THR A 9 -22.43 -54.01 49.64
C THR A 9 -21.33 -53.38 48.77
N GLY A 10 -20.37 -54.20 48.33
CA GLY A 10 -19.40 -53.81 47.32
C GLY A 10 -20.05 -53.72 45.94
N SER A 11 -20.19 -52.50 45.42
CA SER A 11 -20.34 -52.26 43.99
C SER A 11 -18.95 -52.25 43.36
N LEU A 12 -18.67 -53.26 42.54
CA LEU A 12 -17.50 -53.31 41.66
C LEU A 12 -17.67 -52.23 40.59
N GLU A 13 -17.01 -51.09 40.77
CA GLU A 13 -16.77 -50.13 39.69
C GLU A 13 -15.63 -50.71 38.83
N GLU A 14 -15.96 -51.10 37.59
CA GLU A 14 -14.98 -51.45 36.58
C GLU A 14 -14.17 -50.20 36.22
N SER A 15 -12.88 -50.21 36.57
CA SER A 15 -11.90 -49.24 36.13
C SER A 15 -11.70 -49.37 34.62
N THR A 16 -12.22 -48.42 33.84
CA THR A 16 -11.85 -48.26 32.43
C THR A 16 -10.43 -47.70 32.37
N ASP A 17 -9.51 -48.55 31.93
CA ASP A 17 -8.12 -48.20 31.63
C ASP A 17 -8.11 -47.28 30.40
N GLU A 18 -8.05 -45.96 30.62
CA GLU A 18 -7.85 -44.95 29.58
C GLU A 18 -6.39 -44.99 29.14
N SER A 19 -6.06 -45.93 28.24
CA SER A 19 -4.79 -45.89 27.52
C SER A 19 -4.79 -44.70 26.57
N GLU A 20 -3.81 -43.80 26.76
CA GLU A 20 -3.56 -42.58 26.01
C GLU A 20 -3.84 -42.73 24.51
N GLU A 21 -4.82 -41.97 24.02
CA GLU A 21 -5.20 -41.90 22.61
C GLU A 21 -4.06 -41.25 21.80
N GLU A 22 -3.43 -42.00 20.90
CA GLU A 22 -2.75 -41.37 19.76
C GLU A 22 -3.85 -40.79 18.85
N GLU A 23 -4.32 -39.58 19.15
CA GLU A 23 -5.23 -38.84 18.28
C GLU A 23 -4.53 -38.59 16.94
N SER A 24 -5.07 -39.18 15.86
CA SER A 24 -4.54 -38.98 14.50
C SER A 24 -4.44 -37.49 14.14
N GLU A 25 -3.35 -37.09 13.50
CA GLU A 25 -3.19 -35.71 12.99
C GLU A 25 -4.16 -35.38 11.83
N GLU A 26 -4.72 -36.42 11.20
CA GLU A 26 -5.66 -36.32 10.09
C GLU A 26 -7.12 -36.27 10.57
N GLU A 27 -7.93 -35.44 9.90
CA GLU A 27 -9.35 -35.32 10.18
C GLU A 27 -10.12 -36.58 9.71
N PRO A 28 -10.89 -37.24 10.61
CA PRO A 28 -11.73 -38.38 10.22
C PRO A 28 -12.79 -37.97 9.18
N LYS A 29 -13.11 -38.83 8.21
CA LYS A 29 -14.18 -38.51 7.23
C LYS A 29 -15.59 -38.66 7.78
N LEU A 30 -15.74 -39.46 8.83
CA LEU A 30 -17.02 -39.79 9.43
C LEU A 30 -17.12 -39.22 10.86
N LYS A 31 -18.34 -38.92 11.27
CA LYS A 31 -18.71 -38.69 12.67
C LYS A 31 -19.64 -39.79 13.17
N TYR A 32 -19.53 -40.13 14.45
CA TYR A 32 -20.23 -41.26 15.05
C TYR A 32 -21.21 -40.82 16.12
N GLU A 33 -22.44 -41.30 16.02
CA GLU A 33 -23.50 -41.07 17.00
C GLU A 33 -24.14 -42.42 17.37
N ARG A 34 -24.41 -42.66 18.66
CA ARG A 34 -25.12 -43.89 19.06
C ARG A 34 -26.61 -43.74 18.80
N LEU A 35 -27.21 -44.76 18.20
CA LEU A 35 -28.64 -44.82 18.01
C LEU A 35 -29.30 -45.05 19.37
N SER A 36 -29.86 -43.98 19.92
CA SER A 36 -30.48 -43.93 21.24
C SER A 36 -32.01 -44.14 21.15
N ASN A 37 -32.75 -43.84 22.21
CA ASN A 37 -34.19 -44.11 22.35
C ASN A 37 -34.52 -45.61 22.53
N GLY A 38 -35.49 -46.14 21.79
CA GLY A 38 -36.03 -47.49 22.00
C GLY A 38 -34.98 -48.60 21.86
N VAL A 39 -33.90 -48.36 21.11
CA VAL A 39 -32.79 -49.29 20.91
C VAL A 39 -32.04 -49.59 22.21
N THR A 40 -31.74 -48.58 23.03
CA THR A 40 -31.01 -48.79 24.29
C THR A 40 -31.79 -49.69 25.25
N GLU A 41 -33.11 -49.51 25.33
CA GLU A 41 -33.98 -50.37 26.16
C GLU A 41 -34.10 -51.81 25.62
N ILE A 42 -34.06 -51.98 24.29
CA ILE A 42 -34.04 -53.30 23.65
C ILE A 42 -32.74 -54.01 24.00
N LEU A 43 -31.59 -53.34 23.85
CA LEU A 43 -30.25 -53.91 24.06
C LEU A 43 -29.91 -54.17 25.55
N GLN A 44 -30.64 -53.57 26.49
CA GLN A 44 -30.56 -53.93 27.90
C GLN A 44 -31.26 -55.26 28.21
N LYS A 45 -32.24 -55.69 27.40
CA LYS A 45 -33.11 -56.85 27.65
C LYS A 45 -32.79 -58.04 26.72
N ASP A 46 -32.10 -57.80 25.62
CA ASP A 46 -31.79 -58.76 24.56
C ASP A 46 -30.56 -58.25 23.78
N ALA A 47 -30.00 -59.07 22.89
CA ALA A 47 -28.87 -58.66 22.03
C ALA A 47 -29.33 -58.51 20.58
N ALA A 48 -28.84 -57.49 19.87
CA ALA A 48 -29.06 -57.37 18.43
C ALA A 48 -28.36 -58.52 17.69
N SER A 49 -29.07 -59.17 16.76
CA SER A 49 -28.54 -60.26 15.93
C SER A 49 -28.38 -59.89 14.46
N CYS A 50 -29.20 -58.97 13.95
CA CYS A 50 -29.17 -58.51 12.56
C CYS A 50 -30.02 -57.26 12.41
N MET A 51 -29.82 -56.50 11.35
CA MET A 51 -30.65 -55.34 11.03
C MET A 51 -30.83 -55.21 9.52
N THR A 52 -31.88 -54.54 9.10
CA THR A 52 -32.01 -54.03 7.73
C THR A 52 -32.62 -52.63 7.74
N VAL A 53 -32.24 -51.81 6.76
CA VAL A 53 -32.59 -50.39 6.69
C VAL A 53 -33.44 -50.14 5.45
N HIS A 54 -34.51 -49.38 5.62
CA HIS A 54 -35.38 -48.86 4.56
C HIS A 54 -35.44 -47.33 4.67
N ASP A 55 -35.78 -46.63 3.59
CA ASP A 55 -35.87 -45.15 3.53
C ASP A 55 -36.81 -44.50 4.58
N LYS A 56 -37.61 -45.30 5.30
CA LYS A 56 -38.67 -44.87 6.23
C LYS A 56 -38.60 -45.54 7.59
N PHE A 57 -37.87 -46.65 7.72
CA PHE A 57 -37.85 -47.45 8.94
C PHE A 57 -36.63 -48.35 8.99
N LEU A 58 -36.22 -48.72 10.20
CA LEU A 58 -35.19 -49.71 10.49
C LEU A 58 -35.88 -50.99 10.99
N ALA A 59 -35.36 -52.16 10.67
CA ALA A 59 -35.85 -53.42 11.21
C ALA A 59 -34.72 -54.14 11.95
N LEU A 60 -34.80 -54.23 13.28
CA LEU A 60 -33.80 -54.83 14.15
C LEU A 60 -34.27 -56.22 14.62
N GLY A 61 -33.51 -57.26 14.29
CA GLY A 61 -33.66 -58.61 14.81
C GLY A 61 -32.82 -58.82 16.08
N THR A 62 -33.31 -59.60 17.03
CA THR A 62 -32.58 -59.93 18.27
C THR A 62 -32.32 -61.43 18.43
N HIS A 63 -31.38 -61.77 19.32
CA HIS A 63 -30.99 -63.16 19.62
C HIS A 63 -32.15 -64.02 20.13
N TYR A 64 -33.14 -63.45 20.85
CA TYR A 64 -34.37 -64.17 21.21
C TYR A 64 -35.42 -64.25 20.08
N GLY A 65 -35.06 -63.91 18.85
CA GLY A 65 -35.87 -64.10 17.65
C GLY A 65 -36.98 -63.07 17.47
N LYS A 66 -36.90 -61.91 18.13
CA LYS A 66 -37.86 -60.81 17.97
C LYS A 66 -37.40 -59.88 16.85
N VAL A 67 -38.35 -59.33 16.09
CA VAL A 67 -38.09 -58.27 15.10
C VAL A 67 -38.81 -56.99 15.53
N TYR A 68 -38.06 -55.89 15.62
CA TYR A 68 -38.55 -54.55 15.94
C TYR A 68 -38.48 -53.67 14.70
N LEU A 69 -39.60 -53.06 14.30
CA LEU A 69 -39.57 -51.95 13.35
C LEU A 69 -39.39 -50.65 14.12
N LEU A 70 -38.38 -49.87 13.75
CA LEU A 70 -38.03 -48.59 14.34
C LEU A 70 -38.19 -47.50 13.27
N ASP A 71 -38.49 -46.27 13.66
CA ASP A 71 -38.25 -45.14 12.76
C ASP A 71 -36.73 -44.87 12.62
N VAL A 72 -36.35 -43.97 11.71
CA VAL A 72 -34.94 -43.59 11.48
C VAL A 72 -34.26 -42.94 12.71
N GLN A 73 -35.03 -42.61 13.76
CA GLN A 73 -34.54 -42.05 15.03
C GLN A 73 -34.47 -43.12 16.15
N GLY A 74 -34.77 -44.38 15.85
CA GLY A 74 -34.70 -45.48 16.81
C GLY A 74 -35.95 -45.68 17.69
N ASN A 75 -37.07 -45.02 17.38
CA ASN A 75 -38.32 -45.20 18.13
C ASN A 75 -39.10 -46.43 17.62
N ILE A 76 -39.62 -47.24 18.54
CA ILE A 76 -40.35 -48.47 18.19
C ILE A 76 -41.70 -48.12 17.54
N THR A 77 -41.91 -48.62 16.32
CA THR A 77 -43.16 -48.46 15.57
C THR A 77 -44.03 -49.71 15.59
N GLN A 78 -43.48 -50.94 15.42
CA GLN A 78 -44.24 -52.22 15.44
C GLN A 78 -43.37 -53.44 15.83
N LYS A 79 -44.00 -54.53 16.32
CA LYS A 79 -43.35 -55.81 16.73
C LYS A 79 -44.03 -57.02 16.07
N PHE A 80 -43.24 -57.95 15.51
CA PHE A 80 -43.76 -59.16 14.87
C PHE A 80 -42.96 -60.42 15.26
N ASP A 81 -43.66 -61.57 15.29
CA ASP A 81 -43.08 -62.91 15.44
C ASP A 81 -43.46 -63.75 14.17
N VAL A 82 -42.47 -64.21 13.39
CA VAL A 82 -42.48 -65.20 12.25
C VAL A 82 -42.53 -64.66 10.79
N LEU A 83 -41.75 -65.27 9.86
CA LEU A 83 -41.51 -64.88 8.43
C LEU A 83 -41.99 -65.93 7.38
N LEU A 84 -42.64 -65.49 6.29
CA LEU A 84 -43.02 -66.30 5.10
C LEU A 84 -42.87 -65.48 3.78
N LEU A 85 -42.39 -66.09 2.69
CA LEU A 85 -42.30 -65.48 1.35
C LEU A 85 -43.54 -65.79 0.51
N PHE A 86 -44.20 -64.75 -0.01
CA PHE A 86 -45.44 -64.90 -0.77
C PHE A 86 -45.41 -64.12 -2.10
N GLU A 87 -45.65 -64.82 -3.22
CA GLU A 87 -45.92 -64.19 -4.53
C GLU A 87 -47.43 -64.03 -4.74
N ARG A 88 -47.89 -62.85 -5.18
CA ARG A 88 -49.30 -62.62 -5.50
C ARG A 88 -49.62 -63.16 -6.90
N SER A 89 -50.39 -64.24 -6.99
CA SER A 89 -50.86 -64.79 -8.28
C SER A 89 -52.03 -63.99 -8.87
N TRP A 90 -52.37 -64.24 -10.15
CA TRP A 90 -53.41 -63.51 -10.89
C TRP A 90 -54.82 -63.61 -10.30
N MET A 91 -55.06 -64.49 -9.31
CA MET A 91 -56.32 -64.65 -8.57
C MET A 91 -56.25 -64.12 -7.13
N SER A 92 -55.25 -63.29 -6.80
CA SER A 92 -55.00 -62.79 -5.44
C SER A 92 -54.77 -63.89 -4.39
N ARG A 93 -54.39 -65.10 -4.82
CA ARG A 93 -53.88 -66.16 -3.92
C ARG A 93 -52.37 -66.05 -3.82
N TRP A 94 -51.85 -66.18 -2.61
CA TRP A 94 -50.42 -66.21 -2.34
C TRP A 94 -49.83 -67.57 -2.70
N LYS A 95 -48.76 -67.58 -3.49
CA LYS A 95 -48.00 -68.78 -3.87
C LYS A 95 -46.63 -68.73 -3.20
N SER A 96 -46.21 -69.82 -2.57
CA SER A 96 -44.84 -70.00 -2.05
C SER A 96 -44.01 -70.81 -3.05
N SER A 97 -42.78 -70.37 -3.33
CA SER A 97 -41.78 -71.08 -4.14
C SER A 97 -40.50 -71.26 -3.34
N VAL A 98 -39.93 -72.46 -3.36
CA VAL A 98 -38.64 -72.75 -2.73
C VAL A 98 -37.55 -72.28 -3.70
N LEU A 99 -36.83 -71.22 -3.34
CA LEU A 99 -35.71 -70.69 -4.14
C LEU A 99 -34.40 -71.45 -3.91
N HIS A 100 -34.30 -72.24 -2.83
CA HIS A 100 -33.07 -72.93 -2.44
C HIS A 100 -33.33 -74.19 -1.59
N GLU A 101 -32.69 -75.31 -1.93
CA GLU A 101 -32.70 -76.56 -1.16
C GLU A 101 -31.40 -77.35 -1.40
N GLY A 102 -30.82 -77.96 -0.36
CA GLY A 102 -29.73 -78.96 -0.50
C GLY A 102 -28.27 -78.46 -0.47
N GLU A 103 -27.98 -77.16 -0.46
CA GLU A 103 -26.58 -76.63 -0.49
C GLU A 103 -26.15 -75.94 0.83
N GLY A 104 -26.77 -76.31 1.96
CA GLY A 104 -26.46 -75.78 3.29
C GLY A 104 -27.29 -74.55 3.70
N ASN A 105 -27.00 -74.00 4.88
CA ASN A 105 -27.75 -72.87 5.43
C ASN A 105 -27.48 -71.58 4.63
N ILE A 106 -28.54 -70.84 4.32
CA ILE A 106 -28.45 -69.49 3.79
C ILE A 106 -28.12 -68.55 4.96
N ARG A 107 -27.11 -67.70 4.79
CA ARG A 107 -26.59 -66.83 5.87
C ARG A 107 -26.72 -65.36 5.59
N SER A 108 -26.83 -64.99 4.32
CA SER A 108 -27.09 -63.63 3.90
C SER A 108 -27.97 -63.66 2.67
N VAL A 109 -28.96 -62.78 2.61
CA VAL A 109 -29.84 -62.57 1.47
C VAL A 109 -30.00 -61.07 1.28
N LYS A 110 -29.80 -60.59 0.06
CA LYS A 110 -30.07 -59.19 -0.32
C LYS A 110 -30.84 -59.15 -1.62
N TRP A 111 -31.90 -58.36 -1.65
CA TRP A 111 -32.77 -58.19 -2.80
C TRP A 111 -32.69 -56.74 -3.27
N ARG A 112 -32.41 -56.53 -4.56
CA ARG A 112 -32.58 -55.23 -5.22
C ARG A 112 -33.26 -55.37 -6.58
N GLY A 113 -34.31 -54.60 -6.82
CA GLY A 113 -35.08 -54.64 -8.07
C GLY A 113 -35.62 -56.04 -8.38
N HIS A 114 -35.20 -56.62 -9.50
CA HIS A 114 -35.58 -57.97 -9.91
C HIS A 114 -34.53 -59.05 -9.58
N LEU A 115 -33.48 -58.70 -8.84
CA LEU A 115 -32.37 -59.57 -8.52
C LEU A 115 -32.34 -59.91 -7.03
N ILE A 116 -32.18 -61.20 -6.73
CA ILE A 116 -32.01 -61.72 -5.38
C ILE A 116 -30.64 -62.38 -5.31
N ALA A 117 -29.78 -61.90 -4.42
CA ALA A 117 -28.51 -62.52 -4.10
C ALA A 117 -28.58 -63.21 -2.74
N TRP A 118 -28.02 -64.40 -2.62
CA TRP A 118 -27.83 -65.05 -1.32
C TRP A 118 -26.51 -65.82 -1.23
N ALA A 119 -26.00 -65.90 -0.01
CA ALA A 119 -24.80 -66.65 0.33
C ALA A 119 -25.17 -67.88 1.17
N ASN A 120 -24.61 -69.02 0.78
CA ASN A 120 -24.61 -70.26 1.58
C ASN A 120 -23.17 -70.73 1.81
N ASN A 121 -22.99 -71.91 2.40
CA ASN A 121 -21.65 -72.44 2.70
C ASN A 121 -20.74 -72.65 1.47
N MET A 122 -21.29 -72.66 0.26
CA MET A 122 -20.56 -73.00 -0.97
C MET A 122 -20.22 -71.79 -1.85
N GLY A 123 -20.89 -70.66 -1.68
CA GLY A 123 -20.76 -69.53 -2.61
C GLY A 123 -21.97 -68.62 -2.62
N VAL A 124 -21.87 -67.54 -3.40
CA VAL A 124 -22.95 -66.56 -3.60
C VAL A 124 -23.68 -66.86 -4.91
N LYS A 125 -25.02 -66.88 -4.84
CA LYS A 125 -25.89 -67.12 -6.00
C LYS A 125 -26.67 -65.86 -6.28
N ILE A 126 -26.89 -65.56 -7.55
CA ILE A 126 -27.80 -64.49 -7.97
C ILE A 126 -28.92 -65.11 -8.81
N PHE A 127 -30.15 -64.77 -8.48
CA PHE A 127 -31.37 -65.19 -9.16
C PHE A 127 -32.09 -63.98 -9.72
N ASP A 128 -32.48 -64.09 -10.99
CA ASP A 128 -33.31 -63.12 -11.66
C ASP A 128 -34.77 -63.56 -11.57
N VAL A 129 -35.57 -62.79 -10.83
CA VAL A 129 -37.00 -63.05 -10.58
C VAL A 129 -37.81 -62.97 -11.88
N THR A 130 -37.38 -62.16 -12.84
CA THR A 130 -38.08 -61.96 -14.12
C THR A 130 -37.94 -63.20 -15.00
N SER A 131 -36.71 -63.69 -15.18
CA SER A 131 -36.43 -64.89 -15.98
C SER A 131 -36.64 -66.20 -15.21
N LYS A 132 -36.80 -66.12 -13.88
CA LYS A 132 -36.90 -67.25 -12.96
C LYS A 132 -35.71 -68.21 -13.05
N GLN A 133 -34.53 -67.67 -13.31
CA GLN A 133 -33.31 -68.44 -13.47
C GLN A 133 -32.22 -67.93 -12.55
N ARG A 134 -31.39 -68.87 -12.08
CA ARG A 134 -30.10 -68.54 -11.45
C ARG A 134 -29.13 -68.12 -12.54
N ILE A 135 -28.58 -66.92 -12.41
CA ILE A 135 -27.69 -66.32 -13.41
C ILE A 135 -26.20 -66.49 -13.08
N THR A 136 -25.85 -66.81 -11.82
CA THR A 136 -24.46 -67.12 -11.43
C THR A 136 -24.33 -67.97 -10.16
N ASN A 137 -23.14 -68.53 -9.96
CA ASN A 137 -22.61 -69.05 -8.69
C ASN A 137 -21.16 -68.56 -8.51
N VAL A 138 -20.96 -67.56 -7.66
CA VAL A 138 -19.63 -67.04 -7.31
C VAL A 138 -19.06 -67.93 -6.20
N PRO A 139 -17.97 -68.69 -6.47
CA PRO A 139 -17.39 -69.59 -5.47
C PRO A 139 -16.71 -68.81 -4.35
N ARG A 140 -16.59 -69.49 -3.21
CA ARG A 140 -15.80 -69.02 -2.07
C ARG A 140 -14.30 -69.14 -2.35
N ASP A 141 -13.54 -68.11 -2.00
CA ASP A 141 -12.08 -68.11 -2.19
C ASP A 141 -11.36 -68.94 -1.13
N ASP A 142 -11.55 -68.61 0.15
CA ASP A 142 -10.92 -69.33 1.25
C ASP A 142 -11.84 -70.39 1.85
N VAL A 143 -11.59 -71.65 1.50
CA VAL A 143 -12.36 -72.81 2.00
C VAL A 143 -11.98 -73.18 3.44
N SER A 144 -10.83 -72.72 3.94
CA SER A 144 -10.31 -73.05 5.28
C SER A 144 -11.06 -72.33 6.40
N LEU A 145 -11.51 -71.10 6.14
CA LEU A 145 -12.28 -70.33 7.10
C LEU A 145 -13.61 -71.05 7.38
N ARG A 146 -14.16 -70.91 8.58
CA ARG A 146 -15.50 -71.40 8.89
C ARG A 146 -16.54 -70.36 8.48
N PRO A 147 -17.48 -70.65 7.55
CA PRO A 147 -18.48 -69.69 7.12
C PRO A 147 -19.35 -69.11 8.26
N ASP A 148 -19.38 -69.76 9.43
CA ASP A 148 -20.27 -69.42 10.56
C ASP A 148 -19.59 -68.48 11.55
N MET A 149 -18.27 -68.43 11.48
CA MET A 149 -17.42 -67.47 12.18
C MET A 149 -17.20 -66.24 11.32
N TYR A 150 -17.09 -66.44 10.00
CA TYR A 150 -16.83 -65.39 9.00
C TYR A 150 -17.96 -65.40 7.95
N PRO A 151 -19.12 -64.80 8.27
CA PRO A 151 -20.25 -64.76 7.35
C PRO A 151 -19.95 -63.92 6.11
N CYS A 152 -20.62 -64.25 5.00
CA CYS A 152 -20.51 -63.46 3.78
C CYS A 152 -21.35 -62.18 3.88
N SER A 153 -20.72 -61.05 3.64
CA SER A 153 -21.35 -59.74 3.52
C SER A 153 -21.75 -59.48 2.08
N LEU A 154 -23.02 -59.16 1.85
CA LEU A 154 -23.58 -58.86 0.54
C LEU A 154 -24.11 -57.43 0.54
N CYS A 155 -23.78 -56.66 -0.49
CA CYS A 155 -24.30 -55.32 -0.65
C CYS A 155 -24.51 -54.98 -2.13
N TRP A 156 -25.69 -54.49 -2.49
CA TRP A 156 -25.94 -53.97 -3.82
C TRP A 156 -25.49 -52.50 -3.90
N LYS A 157 -24.52 -52.19 -4.77
CA LYS A 157 -24.10 -50.80 -5.03
C LYS A 157 -25.16 -50.05 -5.84
N ASP A 158 -25.65 -50.69 -6.89
CA ASP A 158 -26.73 -50.21 -7.75
C ASP A 158 -27.64 -51.40 -8.15
N SER A 159 -28.56 -51.19 -9.10
CA SER A 159 -29.52 -52.22 -9.53
C SER A 159 -28.91 -53.42 -10.26
N VAL A 160 -27.62 -53.36 -10.64
CA VAL A 160 -26.93 -54.41 -11.41
C VAL A 160 -25.56 -54.79 -10.83
N THR A 161 -25.04 -54.05 -9.85
CA THR A 161 -23.71 -54.28 -9.27
C THR A 161 -23.83 -54.79 -7.82
N LEU A 162 -23.44 -56.04 -7.61
CA LEU A 162 -23.35 -56.68 -6.29
C LEU A 162 -21.90 -56.66 -5.80
N ILE A 163 -21.69 -56.25 -4.57
CA ILE A 163 -20.42 -56.36 -3.86
C ILE A 163 -20.52 -57.54 -2.89
N VAL A 164 -19.53 -58.43 -2.96
CA VAL A 164 -19.42 -59.63 -2.14
C VAL A 164 -18.16 -59.53 -1.30
N GLY A 165 -18.31 -59.54 0.02
CA GLY A 165 -17.22 -59.60 0.99
C GLY A 165 -17.25 -60.92 1.72
N TRP A 166 -16.13 -61.64 1.78
CA TRP A 166 -16.07 -62.90 2.54
C TRP A 166 -14.65 -63.22 3.00
N GLY A 167 -14.45 -63.30 4.31
CA GLY A 167 -13.10 -63.36 4.88
C GLY A 167 -12.43 -62.01 4.64
N THR A 168 -11.27 -61.99 3.99
CA THR A 168 -10.59 -60.77 3.54
C THR A 168 -10.87 -60.43 2.08
N SER A 169 -11.57 -61.30 1.34
CA SER A 169 -11.79 -61.13 -0.12
C SER A 169 -12.99 -60.23 -0.40
N VAL A 170 -12.81 -59.23 -1.26
CA VAL A 170 -13.87 -58.41 -1.85
C VAL A 170 -13.96 -58.68 -3.35
N LYS A 171 -15.17 -58.92 -3.85
CA LYS A 171 -15.48 -59.06 -5.28
C LYS A 171 -16.60 -58.10 -5.69
N ILE A 172 -16.35 -57.31 -6.73
CA ILE A 172 -17.36 -56.46 -7.36
C ILE A 172 -17.89 -57.20 -8.59
N CYS A 173 -19.17 -57.58 -8.52
CA CYS A 173 -19.86 -58.40 -9.50
C CYS A 173 -20.89 -57.57 -10.28
N SER A 174 -20.68 -57.37 -11.57
CA SER A 174 -21.62 -56.66 -12.45
C SER A 174 -22.50 -57.66 -13.21
N VAL A 175 -23.82 -57.48 -13.14
CA VAL A 175 -24.79 -58.25 -13.92
C VAL A 175 -24.91 -57.62 -15.31
N LYS A 176 -24.58 -58.40 -16.35
CA LYS A 176 -24.60 -57.97 -17.75
C LYS A 176 -25.57 -58.83 -18.58
N GLU A 177 -26.10 -58.26 -19.65
CA GLU A 177 -26.95 -58.98 -20.60
C GLU A 177 -26.11 -59.67 -21.68
N ARG A 178 -26.49 -60.89 -22.06
CA ARG A 178 -25.84 -61.62 -23.16
C ARG A 178 -26.35 -61.14 -24.51
N HIS A 179 -25.49 -61.16 -25.53
CA HIS A 179 -25.91 -60.90 -26.90
C HIS A 179 -26.76 -62.05 -27.45
N ALA A 180 -27.77 -61.72 -28.27
CA ALA A 180 -28.77 -62.67 -28.78
C ALA A 180 -28.18 -63.89 -29.54
N GLY A 181 -26.95 -63.79 -30.06
CA GLY A 181 -26.25 -64.89 -30.75
C GLY A 181 -25.67 -65.97 -29.84
N GLU A 182 -25.55 -65.72 -28.54
CA GLU A 182 -24.88 -66.60 -27.57
C GLU A 182 -25.86 -67.42 -26.70
N MET A 183 -27.18 -67.25 -26.92
CA MET A 183 -28.23 -67.71 -26.00
C MET A 183 -28.65 -69.19 -26.14
N ARG A 184 -27.87 -70.05 -26.80
CA ARG A 184 -28.20 -71.49 -26.83
C ARG A 184 -27.93 -72.09 -25.44
N ASP A 185 -29.02 -72.37 -24.70
CA ASP A 185 -29.06 -73.03 -23.38
C ASP A 185 -28.43 -72.27 -22.20
N LEU A 186 -28.11 -70.98 -22.35
CA LEU A 186 -27.57 -70.13 -21.29
C LEU A 186 -28.57 -69.05 -20.81
N PRO A 187 -28.55 -68.63 -19.53
CA PRO A 187 -29.38 -67.53 -19.04
C PRO A 187 -29.13 -66.23 -19.80
N SER A 188 -30.17 -65.39 -19.95
CA SER A 188 -30.09 -64.11 -20.69
C SER A 188 -29.14 -63.10 -20.05
N ARG A 189 -28.82 -63.28 -18.77
CA ARG A 189 -27.88 -62.46 -18.01
C ARG A 189 -26.74 -63.31 -17.48
N TYR A 190 -25.59 -62.70 -17.31
CA TYR A 190 -24.43 -63.30 -16.67
C TYR A 190 -23.80 -62.32 -15.69
N VAL A 191 -22.90 -62.82 -14.86
CA VAL A 191 -22.19 -62.00 -13.88
C VAL A 191 -20.72 -61.97 -14.26
N GLU A 192 -20.17 -60.77 -14.33
CA GLU A 192 -18.76 -60.50 -14.55
C GLU A 192 -18.16 -59.94 -13.27
N ILE A 193 -17.06 -60.53 -12.80
CA ILE A 193 -16.28 -59.97 -11.70
C ILE A 193 -15.43 -58.85 -12.32
N VAL A 194 -15.79 -57.60 -12.03
CA VAL A 194 -15.13 -56.41 -12.60
C VAL A 194 -13.93 -55.95 -11.77
N SER A 195 -13.86 -56.36 -10.50
CA SER A 195 -12.75 -56.10 -9.60
C SER A 195 -12.75 -57.15 -8.49
N GLN A 196 -11.55 -57.56 -8.07
CA GLN A 196 -11.32 -58.47 -6.96
C GLN A 196 -10.03 -58.08 -6.24
N PHE A 197 -10.09 -57.96 -4.92
CA PHE A 197 -8.94 -57.60 -4.07
C PHE A 197 -9.11 -58.14 -2.65
N GLU A 198 -8.05 -58.07 -1.85
CA GLU A 198 -8.06 -58.49 -0.44
C GLU A 198 -7.90 -57.28 0.49
N THR A 199 -8.55 -57.34 1.66
CA THR A 199 -8.42 -56.39 2.76
C THR A 199 -7.46 -56.92 3.82
N GLU A 200 -6.90 -56.04 4.63
CA GLU A 200 -6.00 -56.42 5.73
C GLU A 200 -6.72 -57.24 6.82
N PHE A 201 -7.99 -56.92 7.08
CA PHE A 201 -8.79 -57.47 8.16
C PHE A 201 -10.02 -58.23 7.66
N TYR A 202 -10.66 -59.00 8.55
CA TYR A 202 -11.82 -59.81 8.21
C TYR A 202 -13.09 -58.96 8.05
N ILE A 203 -13.73 -59.07 6.90
CA ILE A 203 -14.92 -58.31 6.53
C ILE A 203 -16.13 -58.82 7.32
N SER A 204 -16.75 -57.91 8.06
CA SER A 204 -17.98 -58.13 8.83
C SER A 204 -19.18 -57.34 8.28
N GLY A 205 -18.93 -56.42 7.34
CA GLY A 205 -20.00 -55.68 6.66
C GLY A 205 -19.50 -54.83 5.51
N LEU A 206 -20.38 -54.53 4.55
CA LEU A 206 -20.09 -53.73 3.37
C LEU A 206 -21.23 -52.74 3.08
N ALA A 207 -20.87 -51.51 2.71
CA ALA A 207 -21.83 -50.50 2.26
C ALA A 207 -21.25 -49.63 1.13
N PRO A 208 -22.05 -49.20 0.14
CA PRO A 208 -21.58 -48.37 -0.95
C PRO A 208 -21.51 -46.90 -0.49
N LEU A 209 -20.48 -46.18 -0.93
CA LEU A 209 -20.38 -44.72 -0.79
C LEU A 209 -19.97 -44.15 -2.15
N TRP A 210 -20.95 -43.77 -2.97
CA TRP A 210 -20.70 -43.29 -4.34
C TRP A 210 -19.85 -44.26 -5.17
N ASP A 211 -18.62 -43.89 -5.51
CA ASP A 211 -17.62 -44.70 -6.19
C ASP A 211 -16.71 -45.50 -5.24
N GLN A 212 -16.72 -45.16 -3.95
CA GLN A 212 -16.00 -45.81 -2.85
C GLN A 212 -16.83 -46.91 -2.18
N LEU A 213 -16.19 -47.65 -1.28
CA LEU A 213 -16.75 -48.74 -0.52
C LEU A 213 -16.42 -48.54 0.97
N VAL A 214 -17.42 -48.64 1.82
CA VAL A 214 -17.25 -48.68 3.27
C VAL A 214 -17.20 -50.13 3.73
N VAL A 215 -16.14 -50.48 4.45
CA VAL A 215 -15.86 -51.84 4.93
C VAL A 215 -15.82 -51.82 6.45
N LEU A 216 -16.67 -52.63 7.07
CA LEU A 216 -16.59 -52.90 8.51
C LEU A 216 -15.73 -54.14 8.72
N SER A 217 -14.65 -53.97 9.46
CA SER A 217 -13.57 -54.93 9.63
C SER A 217 -13.47 -55.41 11.08
N TYR A 218 -13.41 -56.72 11.27
CA TYR A 218 -13.07 -57.35 12.55
C TYR A 218 -11.56 -57.52 12.64
N VAL A 219 -10.97 -56.92 13.69
CA VAL A 219 -9.52 -56.81 13.87
C VAL A 219 -9.07 -57.69 15.03
N LYS A 220 -8.08 -58.53 14.75
CA LYS A 220 -7.33 -59.26 15.77
C LYS A 220 -5.89 -58.78 15.78
N GLU A 221 -5.39 -58.46 16.95
CA GLU A 221 -4.01 -58.06 17.16
C GLU A 221 -3.30 -59.09 18.03
N VAL A 222 -2.00 -59.24 17.82
CA VAL A 222 -1.14 -60.10 18.63
C VAL A 222 -0.36 -59.19 19.57
N SER A 223 -0.50 -59.43 20.88
CA SER A 223 0.26 -58.69 21.88
C SER A 223 1.75 -59.04 21.77
N GLU A 224 2.60 -58.06 21.47
CA GLU A 224 4.06 -58.24 21.40
C GLU A 224 4.67 -58.78 22.70
N LYS A 225 4.01 -58.54 23.84
CA LYS A 225 4.51 -58.95 25.18
C LYS A 225 4.10 -60.36 25.57
N THR A 226 2.98 -60.87 25.07
CA THR A 226 2.38 -62.13 25.54
C THR A 226 2.18 -63.17 24.43
N GLU A 227 2.42 -62.79 23.17
CA GLU A 227 2.12 -63.59 21.96
C GLU A 227 0.67 -64.09 21.90
N SER A 228 -0.23 -63.48 22.69
CA SER A 228 -1.64 -63.82 22.72
C SER A 228 -2.44 -62.94 21.76
N GLU A 229 -3.34 -63.56 21.01
CA GLU A 229 -4.32 -62.85 20.18
C GLU A 229 -5.39 -62.22 21.09
N TYR A 230 -5.67 -60.94 20.89
CA TYR A 230 -6.81 -60.27 21.48
C TYR A 230 -7.64 -59.56 20.41
N CYS A 231 -8.91 -59.34 20.72
CA CYS A 231 -9.80 -58.57 19.84
C CYS A 231 -9.50 -57.08 20.00
N ALA A 232 -9.09 -56.44 18.91
CA ALA A 232 -8.95 -54.99 18.86
C ALA A 232 -10.31 -54.33 18.52
N ARG A 233 -10.34 -53.00 18.55
CA ARG A 233 -11.52 -52.23 18.13
C ARG A 233 -11.82 -52.54 16.65
N PRO A 234 -13.09 -52.82 16.28
CA PRO A 234 -13.44 -53.02 14.88
C PRO A 234 -13.18 -51.74 14.10
N ARG A 235 -12.79 -51.86 12.82
CA ARG A 235 -12.47 -50.72 11.97
C ARG A 235 -13.57 -50.46 10.95
N LEU A 236 -13.81 -49.18 10.66
CA LEU A 236 -14.65 -48.75 9.54
C LEU A 236 -13.76 -48.04 8.53
N ASP A 237 -13.48 -48.74 7.44
CA ASP A 237 -12.57 -48.27 6.41
C ASP A 237 -13.35 -47.74 5.21
N ILE A 238 -13.00 -46.57 4.71
CA ILE A 238 -13.44 -46.09 3.40
C ILE A 238 -12.33 -46.42 2.42
N ILE A 239 -12.62 -47.23 1.41
CA ILE A 239 -11.65 -47.66 0.41
C ILE A 239 -12.12 -47.29 -0.99
N GLN A 240 -11.17 -47.01 -1.87
CA GLN A 240 -11.38 -46.84 -3.30
C GLN A 240 -11.01 -48.15 -4.01
N PRO A 241 -11.98 -48.90 -4.55
CA PRO A 241 -11.68 -50.09 -5.32
C PRO A 241 -10.95 -49.77 -6.63
N LEU A 242 -9.88 -50.52 -6.91
CA LEU A 242 -9.17 -50.57 -8.19
C LEU A 242 -9.39 -51.94 -8.83
N SER A 243 -8.80 -52.22 -10.00
CA SER A 243 -9.05 -53.47 -10.72
C SER A 243 -8.66 -54.73 -9.94
N GLU A 244 -7.50 -54.72 -9.28
CA GLU A 244 -6.95 -55.86 -8.52
C GLU A 244 -6.52 -55.50 -7.09
N THR A 245 -6.64 -54.23 -6.71
CA THR A 245 -6.23 -53.70 -5.40
C THR A 245 -7.28 -52.70 -4.89
N CYS A 246 -7.08 -52.18 -3.69
CA CYS A 246 -7.81 -51.03 -3.18
C CYS A 246 -6.84 -50.00 -2.59
N GLU A 247 -7.26 -48.73 -2.61
CA GLU A 247 -6.58 -47.64 -1.91
C GLU A 247 -7.40 -47.28 -0.66
N GLU A 248 -6.74 -47.19 0.49
CA GLU A 248 -7.36 -46.74 1.74
C GLU A 248 -7.51 -45.22 1.71
N ILE A 249 -8.72 -44.74 1.97
CA ILE A 249 -9.08 -43.32 1.96
C ILE A 249 -9.25 -42.78 3.38
N SER A 250 -9.72 -43.63 4.30
CA SER A 250 -9.92 -43.34 5.72
C SER A 250 -10.00 -44.66 6.47
N SER A 251 -9.42 -44.76 7.66
CA SER A 251 -9.55 -45.93 8.55
C SER A 251 -9.82 -45.46 9.98
N ASP A 252 -10.99 -45.82 10.50
CA ASP A 252 -11.44 -45.38 11.81
C ASP A 252 -11.62 -46.56 12.77
N ALA A 253 -10.91 -46.57 13.89
CA ALA A 253 -11.09 -47.56 14.96
C ALA A 253 -12.31 -47.22 15.82
N LEU A 254 -13.33 -48.08 15.80
CA LEU A 254 -14.62 -47.81 16.43
C LEU A 254 -14.64 -48.18 17.91
N THR A 255 -15.08 -47.25 18.75
CA THR A 255 -15.37 -47.50 20.16
C THR A 255 -16.76 -48.13 20.32
N VAL A 256 -16.87 -49.44 20.08
CA VAL A 256 -18.12 -50.22 20.24
C VAL A 256 -18.15 -50.89 21.61
N ARG A 257 -19.28 -50.82 22.34
CA ARG A 257 -19.38 -51.44 23.67
C ARG A 257 -19.23 -52.96 23.61
N GLY A 258 -18.36 -53.52 24.46
CA GLY A 258 -18.13 -54.96 24.57
C GLY A 258 -17.35 -55.56 23.39
N PHE A 259 -16.61 -54.74 22.64
CA PHE A 259 -15.87 -55.19 21.45
C PHE A 259 -14.90 -56.35 21.74
N GLN A 260 -14.35 -56.43 22.95
CA GLN A 260 -13.39 -57.45 23.37
C GLN A 260 -13.96 -58.87 23.34
N GLU A 261 -15.28 -59.01 23.52
CA GLU A 261 -15.99 -60.29 23.57
C GLU A 261 -16.63 -60.67 22.23
N ASN A 262 -16.67 -59.74 21.27
CA ASN A 262 -17.34 -59.94 19.99
C ASN A 262 -16.45 -60.70 19.01
N GLU A 263 -17.07 -61.48 18.13
CA GLU A 263 -16.45 -62.13 16.99
C GLU A 263 -16.85 -61.45 15.66
N CYS A 264 -16.18 -61.80 14.56
CA CYS A 264 -16.48 -61.26 13.22
C CYS A 264 -17.98 -61.36 12.84
N ARG A 265 -18.64 -62.46 13.23
CA ARG A 265 -20.09 -62.66 12.96
C ARG A 265 -21.03 -61.74 13.72
N ASP A 266 -20.57 -61.14 14.80
CA ASP A 266 -21.41 -60.34 15.70
C ASP A 266 -21.55 -58.89 15.20
N TYR A 267 -20.72 -58.50 14.23
CA TYR A 267 -20.74 -57.20 13.60
C TYR A 267 -21.54 -57.24 12.30
N HIS A 268 -22.37 -56.21 12.09
CA HIS A 268 -23.08 -56.00 10.84
C HIS A 268 -23.01 -54.53 10.42
N LEU A 269 -22.90 -54.30 9.11
CA LEU A 269 -22.97 -52.97 8.51
C LEU A 269 -24.21 -52.89 7.61
N GLU A 270 -25.06 -51.90 7.88
CA GLU A 270 -26.16 -51.52 7.00
C GLU A 270 -26.04 -50.04 6.60
N HIS A 271 -26.73 -49.63 5.54
CA HIS A 271 -26.71 -48.24 5.07
C HIS A 271 -28.10 -47.78 4.61
N SER A 272 -28.31 -46.47 4.62
CA SER A 272 -29.52 -45.86 4.06
C SER A 272 -29.35 -45.63 2.55
N GLU A 273 -30.34 -46.02 1.74
CA GLU A 273 -30.30 -45.70 0.30
C GLU A 273 -30.55 -44.20 0.08
N GLY A 274 -29.57 -43.50 -0.51
CA GLY A 274 -29.69 -42.08 -0.87
C GLY A 274 -29.18 -41.09 0.19
N GLU A 275 -28.81 -41.57 1.37
CA GLU A 275 -28.15 -40.77 2.42
C GLU A 275 -26.82 -41.45 2.81
N SER A 276 -25.76 -40.67 3.05
CA SER A 276 -24.45 -41.18 3.50
C SER A 276 -24.47 -41.57 5.00
N LEU A 277 -25.40 -42.46 5.37
CA LEU A 277 -25.59 -42.96 6.74
C LEU A 277 -25.25 -44.45 6.81
N PHE A 278 -24.34 -44.81 7.72
CA PHE A 278 -23.90 -46.18 7.94
C PHE A 278 -24.23 -46.60 9.37
N TYR A 279 -24.81 -47.78 9.51
CA TYR A 279 -25.23 -48.34 10.80
C TYR A 279 -24.37 -49.55 11.12
N ILE A 280 -23.52 -49.39 12.14
CA ILE A 280 -22.66 -50.42 12.69
C ILE A 280 -23.41 -51.07 13.85
N VAL A 281 -23.79 -52.32 13.68
CA VAL A 281 -24.54 -53.10 14.66
C VAL A 281 -23.60 -54.10 15.32
N SER A 282 -23.67 -54.17 16.64
CA SER A 282 -23.03 -55.18 17.47
C SER A 282 -24.05 -55.70 18.51
N PRO A 283 -23.76 -56.78 19.24
CA PRO A 283 -24.72 -57.35 20.20
C PRO A 283 -25.18 -56.36 21.28
N ARG A 284 -24.30 -55.42 21.68
CA ARG A 284 -24.51 -54.48 22.78
C ARG A 284 -24.56 -53.00 22.37
N ASP A 285 -24.37 -52.68 21.09
CA ASP A 285 -24.33 -51.29 20.63
C ASP A 285 -24.76 -51.15 19.16
N VAL A 286 -25.35 -50.00 18.83
CA VAL A 286 -25.63 -49.58 17.45
C VAL A 286 -25.08 -48.18 17.26
N VAL A 287 -24.04 -48.07 16.44
CA VAL A 287 -23.34 -46.81 16.13
C VAL A 287 -23.71 -46.38 14.71
N VAL A 288 -24.06 -45.12 14.54
CA VAL A 288 -24.37 -44.49 13.25
C VAL A 288 -23.20 -43.63 12.84
N ALA A 289 -22.60 -43.91 11.68
CA ALA A 289 -21.58 -43.09 11.06
C ALA A 289 -22.19 -42.22 9.95
N LYS A 290 -21.79 -40.95 9.89
CA LYS A 290 -22.25 -39.96 8.90
C LYS A 290 -21.06 -39.19 8.35
N GLU A 291 -21.12 -38.75 7.08
CA GLU A 291 -20.10 -37.83 6.55
C GLU A 291 -20.06 -36.53 7.35
N ARG A 292 -18.84 -36.03 7.63
CA ARG A 292 -18.64 -34.74 8.27
C ARG A 292 -19.05 -33.60 7.34
N ASP A 293 -19.73 -32.61 7.89
CA ASP A 293 -20.04 -31.36 7.23
C ASP A 293 -19.02 -30.25 7.56
N GLN A 294 -19.20 -29.07 6.97
CA GLN A 294 -18.29 -27.94 7.21
C GLN A 294 -18.34 -27.40 8.64
N ASP A 295 -19.46 -27.53 9.35
CA ASP A 295 -19.49 -27.17 10.76
C ASP A 295 -18.63 -28.17 11.57
N ASP A 296 -18.71 -29.47 11.24
CA ASP A 296 -17.88 -30.50 11.89
C ASP A 296 -16.39 -30.25 11.66
N HIS A 297 -15.99 -29.85 10.45
CA HIS A 297 -14.59 -29.48 10.16
C HIS A 297 -14.10 -28.32 11.01
N ILE A 298 -14.94 -27.29 11.18
CA ILE A 298 -14.62 -26.14 12.03
C ILE A 298 -14.52 -26.55 13.50
N ASP A 299 -15.44 -27.37 14.01
CA ASP A 299 -15.36 -27.92 15.37
C ASP A 299 -14.02 -28.61 15.62
N TRP A 300 -13.61 -29.48 14.69
CA TRP A 300 -12.34 -30.21 14.79
C TRP A 300 -11.12 -29.26 14.82
N LEU A 301 -11.11 -28.24 13.96
CA LEU A 301 -10.05 -27.23 13.95
C LEU A 301 -10.00 -26.42 15.25
N LEU A 302 -11.16 -26.10 15.83
CA LEU A 302 -11.26 -25.38 17.10
C LEU A 302 -10.78 -26.24 18.28
N GLU A 303 -11.16 -27.51 18.33
CA GLU A 303 -10.70 -28.48 19.35
C GLU A 303 -9.17 -28.62 19.34
N LYS A 304 -8.57 -28.68 18.13
CA LYS A 304 -7.12 -28.71 17.94
C LYS A 304 -6.43 -27.35 18.09
N LYS A 305 -7.16 -26.30 18.51
CA LYS A 305 -6.66 -24.92 18.67
C LYS A 305 -6.05 -24.32 17.38
N LYS A 306 -6.45 -24.82 16.21
CA LYS A 306 -6.07 -24.33 14.88
C LYS A 306 -7.01 -23.19 14.44
N TYR A 307 -7.09 -22.14 15.26
CA TYR A 307 -8.06 -21.05 15.09
C TYR A 307 -7.91 -20.28 13.76
N GLU A 308 -6.69 -20.15 13.24
CA GLU A 308 -6.45 -19.47 11.97
C GLU A 308 -7.03 -20.25 10.78
N GLU A 309 -6.80 -21.57 10.75
CA GLU A 309 -7.39 -22.47 9.76
C GLU A 309 -8.91 -22.51 9.91
N ALA A 310 -9.42 -22.57 11.16
CA ALA A 310 -10.86 -22.55 11.44
C ALA A 310 -11.52 -21.27 10.91
N LEU A 311 -10.88 -20.11 11.10
CA LEU A 311 -11.38 -18.83 10.60
C LEU A 311 -11.36 -18.78 9.07
N MET A 312 -10.31 -19.30 8.42
CA MET A 312 -10.24 -19.35 6.96
C MET A 312 -11.31 -20.29 6.37
N ALA A 313 -11.45 -21.49 6.92
CA ALA A 313 -12.51 -22.43 6.53
C ALA A 313 -13.89 -21.79 6.69
N ALA A 314 -14.11 -21.07 7.79
CA ALA A 314 -15.36 -20.38 8.06
C ALA A 314 -15.68 -19.25 7.06
N GLU A 315 -14.66 -18.48 6.66
CA GLU A 315 -14.79 -17.41 5.67
C GLU A 315 -15.07 -17.95 4.26
N ILE A 316 -14.43 -19.05 3.85
CA ILE A 316 -14.62 -19.68 2.53
C ILE A 316 -16.02 -20.29 2.41
N SER A 317 -16.47 -20.98 3.46
CA SER A 317 -17.68 -21.80 3.45
C SER A 317 -18.89 -21.10 4.10
N GLN A 318 -18.91 -19.76 4.17
CA GLN A 318 -19.91 -18.98 4.92
C GLN A 318 -21.38 -19.36 4.64
N LYS A 319 -21.71 -19.81 3.42
CA LYS A 319 -23.07 -20.22 3.05
C LYS A 319 -23.50 -21.59 3.58
N ASN A 320 -22.54 -22.44 3.92
CA ASN A 320 -22.76 -23.85 4.28
C ASN A 320 -22.67 -24.10 5.80
N ILE A 321 -22.20 -23.10 6.55
CA ILE A 321 -22.00 -23.15 8.00
C ILE A 321 -23.28 -22.69 8.70
N LYS A 322 -23.76 -23.48 9.64
CA LYS A 322 -25.01 -23.24 10.38
C LYS A 322 -24.77 -23.04 11.87
N ARG A 323 -23.75 -23.69 12.45
CA ARG A 323 -23.48 -23.69 13.90
C ARG A 323 -22.51 -22.59 14.30
N HIS A 324 -21.54 -22.24 13.46
CA HIS A 324 -20.51 -21.26 13.82
C HIS A 324 -20.72 -19.88 13.19
N LYS A 325 -20.49 -18.83 13.98
CA LYS A 325 -20.36 -17.46 13.45
C LYS A 325 -18.88 -17.10 13.32
N ILE A 326 -18.52 -16.50 12.19
CA ILE A 326 -17.15 -16.04 11.91
C ILE A 326 -16.62 -15.13 13.02
N LEU A 327 -17.49 -14.25 13.56
CA LEU A 327 -17.12 -13.36 14.65
C LEU A 327 -16.72 -14.13 15.93
N ASP A 328 -17.45 -15.17 16.29
CA ASP A 328 -17.20 -15.94 17.51
C ASP A 328 -15.88 -16.72 17.40
N ILE A 329 -15.60 -17.30 16.23
CA ILE A 329 -14.30 -17.94 15.91
C ILE A 329 -13.17 -16.91 16.00
N GLY A 330 -13.37 -15.72 15.41
CA GLY A 330 -12.38 -14.65 15.43
C GLY A 330 -12.07 -14.16 16.86
N LEU A 331 -13.09 -13.98 17.69
CA LEU A 331 -12.91 -13.59 19.09
C LEU A 331 -12.18 -14.69 19.88
N ALA A 332 -12.50 -15.97 19.65
CA ALA A 332 -11.76 -17.08 20.24
C ALA A 332 -10.29 -17.08 19.80
N TYR A 333 -10.01 -16.78 18.53
CA TYR A 333 -8.64 -16.65 18.03
C TYR A 333 -7.87 -15.52 18.71
N ILE A 334 -8.47 -14.34 18.84
CA ILE A 334 -7.85 -13.20 19.54
C ILE A 334 -7.53 -13.57 20.99
N ASN A 335 -8.48 -14.16 21.71
CA ASN A 335 -8.26 -14.56 23.11
C ASN A 335 -7.11 -15.58 23.23
N HIS A 336 -7.05 -16.58 22.35
CA HIS A 336 -5.95 -17.57 22.34
C HIS A 336 -4.58 -16.94 22.10
N LEU A 337 -4.48 -15.96 21.20
CA LEU A 337 -3.23 -15.22 20.97
C LEU A 337 -2.83 -14.39 22.19
N VAL A 338 -3.80 -13.76 22.86
CA VAL A 338 -3.56 -13.01 24.11
C VAL A 338 -3.08 -13.95 25.22
N GLU A 339 -3.70 -15.12 25.38
CA GLU A 339 -3.31 -16.14 26.38
C GLU A 339 -1.88 -16.67 26.14
N LYS A 340 -1.47 -16.78 24.88
CA LYS A 340 -0.09 -17.15 24.50
C LYS A 340 0.93 -16.03 24.68
N GLY A 341 0.50 -14.79 24.95
CA GLY A 341 1.36 -13.62 25.02
C GLY A 341 1.75 -13.01 23.66
N GLU A 342 1.10 -13.41 22.57
CA GLU A 342 1.35 -12.90 21.22
C GLU A 342 0.51 -11.64 20.94
N TYR A 343 0.73 -10.59 21.73
CA TYR A 343 -0.13 -9.39 21.75
C TYR A 343 -0.17 -8.63 20.42
N ASP A 344 0.96 -8.51 19.71
CA ASP A 344 1.00 -7.85 18.40
C ASP A 344 0.19 -8.61 17.33
N ALA A 345 0.21 -9.94 17.38
CA ALA A 345 -0.58 -10.76 16.47
C ALA A 345 -2.07 -10.63 16.79
N ALA A 346 -2.45 -10.68 18.07
CA ALA A 346 -3.82 -10.46 18.52
C ALA A 346 -4.35 -9.08 18.08
N ALA A 347 -3.57 -8.02 18.31
CA ALA A 347 -3.91 -6.65 17.93
C ALA A 347 -4.13 -6.49 16.42
N ARG A 348 -3.29 -7.11 15.58
CA ARG A 348 -3.48 -7.13 14.11
C ARG A 348 -4.81 -7.78 13.72
N LYS A 349 -5.16 -8.90 14.35
CA LYS A 349 -6.39 -9.64 14.02
C LYS A 349 -7.65 -8.87 14.44
N CYS A 350 -7.59 -8.03 15.49
CA CYS A 350 -8.69 -7.15 15.90
C CYS A 350 -9.21 -6.29 14.74
N GLN A 351 -8.33 -5.77 13.87
CA GLN A 351 -8.74 -4.90 12.76
C GLN A 351 -9.74 -5.57 11.80
N LYS A 352 -9.48 -6.83 11.45
CA LYS A 352 -10.33 -7.60 10.54
C LYS A 352 -11.58 -8.15 11.23
N ILE A 353 -11.43 -8.64 12.47
CA ILE A 353 -12.49 -9.39 13.18
C ILE A 353 -13.52 -8.44 13.80
N LEU A 354 -13.08 -7.37 14.46
CA LEU A 354 -13.99 -6.43 15.13
C LEU A 354 -14.66 -5.49 14.11
N GLY A 355 -13.98 -5.21 13.00
CA GLY A 355 -14.49 -4.44 11.88
C GLY A 355 -15.09 -3.10 12.33
N LYS A 356 -16.38 -2.89 12.06
CA LYS A 356 -17.11 -1.66 12.38
C LYS A 356 -17.82 -1.66 13.74
N ASN A 357 -17.61 -2.68 14.57
CA ASN A 357 -18.30 -2.78 15.85
C ASN A 357 -17.55 -2.01 16.94
N ALA A 358 -17.97 -0.77 17.18
CA ALA A 358 -17.36 0.09 18.20
C ALA A 358 -17.38 -0.52 19.61
N ALA A 359 -18.45 -1.21 20.00
CA ALA A 359 -18.58 -1.80 21.33
C ALA A 359 -17.58 -2.93 21.56
N LEU A 360 -17.33 -3.76 20.53
CA LEU A 360 -16.31 -4.81 20.61
C LEU A 360 -14.89 -4.25 20.63
N TRP A 361 -14.63 -3.21 19.84
CA TRP A 361 -13.36 -2.47 19.93
C TRP A 361 -13.11 -1.93 21.33
N GLU A 362 -14.09 -1.23 21.92
CA GLU A 362 -13.97 -0.72 23.28
C GLU A 362 -13.67 -1.84 24.28
N TYR A 363 -14.39 -2.96 24.20
CA TYR A 363 -14.20 -4.12 25.08
C TYR A 363 -12.79 -4.72 24.96
N GLU A 364 -12.32 -4.96 23.73
CA GLU A 364 -10.99 -5.52 23.51
C GLU A 364 -9.89 -4.55 23.96
N VAL A 365 -10.05 -3.24 23.75
CA VAL A 365 -9.07 -2.26 24.26
C VAL A 365 -9.01 -2.26 25.79
N TYR A 366 -10.14 -2.45 26.48
CA TYR A 366 -10.12 -2.61 27.95
C TYR A 366 -9.36 -3.87 28.37
N LYS A 367 -9.54 -5.01 27.69
CA LYS A 367 -8.73 -6.22 27.97
C LYS A 367 -7.24 -5.97 27.78
N PHE A 368 -6.85 -5.33 26.67
CA PHE A 368 -5.45 -4.97 26.41
C PHE A 368 -4.88 -4.03 27.48
N LYS A 369 -5.70 -3.14 28.05
CA LYS A 369 -5.31 -2.33 29.21
C LYS A 369 -5.08 -3.14 30.46
N GLU A 370 -5.98 -4.07 30.80
CA GLU A 370 -5.86 -4.86 32.04
C GLU A 370 -4.57 -5.69 32.07
N ILE A 371 -4.10 -6.14 30.91
CA ILE A 371 -2.83 -6.86 30.75
C ILE A 371 -1.62 -5.95 30.49
N GLY A 372 -1.79 -4.62 30.46
CA GLY A 372 -0.71 -3.65 30.27
C GLY A 372 -0.10 -3.63 28.86
N GLN A 373 -0.91 -3.91 27.83
CA GLN A 373 -0.48 -4.02 26.43
C GLN A 373 -1.21 -3.03 25.51
N LEU A 374 -1.60 -1.84 25.98
CA LEU A 374 -2.28 -0.86 25.09
C LEU A 374 -1.40 -0.44 23.91
N LYS A 375 -0.08 -0.47 24.08
CA LYS A 375 0.88 -0.19 22.99
C LYS A 375 0.76 -1.14 21.80
N ALA A 376 0.41 -2.40 22.02
CA ALA A 376 0.27 -3.37 20.93
C ALA A 376 -0.97 -3.09 20.06
N ILE A 377 -2.09 -2.68 20.69
CA ILE A 377 -3.34 -2.39 19.99
C ILE A 377 -3.43 -0.95 19.43
N SER A 378 -2.66 -0.01 19.99
CA SER A 378 -2.73 1.41 19.61
C SER A 378 -2.57 1.71 18.11
N PRO A 379 -1.72 1.02 17.31
CA PRO A 379 -1.58 1.31 15.89
C PRO A 379 -2.85 1.01 15.08
N TYR A 380 -3.65 0.05 15.56
CA TYR A 380 -4.82 -0.51 14.89
C TYR A 380 -6.15 0.11 15.34
N LEU A 381 -6.11 1.00 16.34
CA LEU A 381 -7.32 1.69 16.80
C LEU A 381 -8.00 2.43 15.65
N PRO A 382 -9.33 2.30 15.51
CA PRO A 382 -10.11 3.05 14.53
C PRO A 382 -9.86 4.55 14.63
N ARG A 383 -9.68 5.23 13.50
CA ARG A 383 -9.47 6.70 13.41
C ARG A 383 -10.57 7.41 12.65
N GLY A 384 -11.62 6.68 12.27
CA GLY A 384 -12.68 7.08 11.34
C GLY A 384 -13.93 6.31 11.66
N ASP A 385 -14.52 5.58 10.71
CA ASP A 385 -15.69 4.72 10.99
C ASP A 385 -15.24 3.31 11.42
N PRO A 386 -15.45 2.88 12.69
CA PRO A 386 -16.20 3.54 13.76
C PRO A 386 -15.31 4.46 14.62
N VAL A 387 -15.86 5.58 15.13
CA VAL A 387 -15.14 6.43 16.11
C VAL A 387 -15.43 5.89 17.50
N LEU A 388 -14.38 5.58 18.27
CA LEU A 388 -14.53 5.11 19.65
C LEU A 388 -14.75 6.27 20.62
N LYS A 389 -15.13 5.98 21.87
CA LYS A 389 -15.21 7.02 22.90
C LYS A 389 -13.85 7.71 23.11
N PRO A 390 -13.81 9.05 23.31
CA PRO A 390 -12.58 9.80 23.53
C PRO A 390 -11.66 9.24 24.62
N LEU A 391 -12.27 8.71 25.70
CA LEU A 391 -11.56 8.09 26.81
C LEU A 391 -10.60 6.96 26.38
N ILE A 392 -10.94 6.20 25.33
CA ILE A 392 -10.10 5.09 24.83
C ILE A 392 -8.77 5.62 24.28
N TYR A 393 -8.83 6.68 23.47
CA TYR A 393 -7.66 7.34 22.92
C TYR A 393 -6.86 8.05 24.02
N GLU A 394 -7.53 8.75 24.93
CA GLU A 394 -6.89 9.46 26.05
C GLU A 394 -6.11 8.51 26.96
N MET A 395 -6.68 7.36 27.28
CA MET A 395 -6.07 6.32 28.09
C MET A 395 -4.85 5.70 27.42
N THR A 396 -4.94 5.45 26.10
CA THR A 396 -3.81 4.96 25.31
C THR A 396 -2.68 6.00 25.26
N LEU A 397 -3.00 7.26 24.98
CA LEU A 397 -2.04 8.36 24.99
C LEU A 397 -1.36 8.54 26.35
N HIS A 398 -2.10 8.37 27.45
CA HIS A 398 -1.54 8.44 28.79
C HIS A 398 -0.50 7.33 29.06
N GLU A 399 -0.75 6.10 28.63
CA GLU A 399 0.20 4.99 28.81
C GLU A 399 1.52 5.24 28.05
N PHE A 400 1.43 5.79 26.83
CA PHE A 400 2.62 6.23 26.10
C PHE A 400 3.31 7.40 26.81
N LEU A 401 2.56 8.39 27.32
CA LEU A 401 3.15 9.52 28.02
C LEU A 401 3.92 9.12 29.29
N GLU A 402 3.58 8.01 29.95
CA GLU A 402 4.32 7.53 31.13
C GLU A 402 5.64 6.82 30.79
N SER A 403 5.76 6.23 29.59
CA SER A 403 6.81 5.26 29.30
C SER A 403 7.55 5.44 27.97
N ASP A 404 6.98 6.17 27.01
CA ASP A 404 7.51 6.38 25.66
C ASP A 404 7.02 7.72 25.04
N TYR A 405 7.83 8.77 25.21
CA TYR A 405 7.54 10.10 24.67
C TYR A 405 7.58 10.18 23.13
N GLU A 406 8.39 9.35 22.46
CA GLU A 406 8.49 9.35 20.99
C GLU A 406 7.28 8.65 20.36
N GLY A 407 6.84 7.53 20.95
CA GLY A 407 5.60 6.87 20.60
C GLY A 407 4.39 7.78 20.81
N PHE A 408 4.31 8.47 21.97
CA PHE A 408 3.29 9.49 22.22
C PHE A 408 3.28 10.58 21.14
N ALA A 409 4.44 11.17 20.83
CA ALA A 409 4.56 12.20 19.81
C ALA A 409 4.16 11.71 18.40
N THR A 410 4.35 10.42 18.11
CA THR A 410 3.92 9.82 16.84
C THR A 410 2.41 9.66 16.79
N LEU A 411 1.78 9.19 17.86
CA LEU A 411 0.31 9.07 17.94
C LEU A 411 -0.38 10.42 17.79
N ILE A 412 0.12 11.49 18.45
CA ILE A 412 -0.46 12.83 18.32
C ILE A 412 -0.42 13.37 16.87
N ARG A 413 0.62 13.04 16.10
CA ARG A 413 0.72 13.44 14.68
C ARG A 413 -0.18 12.62 13.76
N GLU A 414 -0.41 11.36 14.10
CA GLU A 414 -1.21 10.44 13.30
C GLU A 414 -2.71 10.50 13.58
N TRP A 415 -3.09 10.81 14.83
CA TRP A 415 -4.47 10.79 15.28
C TRP A 415 -5.13 12.15 15.05
N PRO A 416 -6.28 12.19 14.37
CA PRO A 416 -7.11 13.38 14.30
C PRO A 416 -7.42 13.94 15.70
N GLY A 417 -7.29 15.26 15.87
CA GLY A 417 -7.44 15.94 17.17
C GLY A 417 -8.86 15.95 17.74
N ASP A 418 -9.85 15.47 16.98
CA ASP A 418 -11.24 15.25 17.40
C ASP A 418 -11.48 13.87 18.04
N LEU A 419 -10.51 12.96 17.99
CA LEU A 419 -10.60 11.64 18.64
C LEU A 419 -10.47 11.70 20.16
N TYR A 420 -9.85 12.73 20.72
CA TYR A 420 -9.58 12.87 22.15
C TYR A 420 -9.81 14.31 22.62
N ASN A 421 -9.99 14.51 23.92
CA ASN A 421 -10.06 15.85 24.48
C ASN A 421 -8.65 16.47 24.57
N ASN A 422 -8.33 17.34 23.62
CA ASN A 422 -7.04 18.04 23.55
C ASN A 422 -6.66 18.74 24.87
N SER A 423 -7.62 19.35 25.57
CA SER A 423 -7.35 20.06 26.83
C SER A 423 -6.81 19.14 27.94
N VAL A 424 -7.30 17.89 28.00
CA VAL A 424 -6.86 16.87 28.97
C VAL A 424 -5.43 16.44 28.66
N ILE A 425 -5.12 16.19 27.38
CA ILE A 425 -3.79 15.80 26.93
C ILE A 425 -2.77 16.93 27.16
N VAL A 426 -3.12 18.18 26.84
CA VAL A 426 -2.28 19.36 27.10
C VAL A 426 -1.97 19.49 28.59
N GLN A 427 -2.94 19.28 29.48
CA GLN A 427 -2.72 19.32 30.92
C GLN A 427 -1.77 18.20 31.38
N ALA A 428 -1.92 16.98 30.84
CA ALA A 428 -1.04 15.86 31.15
C ALA A 428 0.41 16.13 30.70
N VAL A 429 0.62 16.58 29.46
CA VAL A 429 1.95 16.94 28.93
C VAL A 429 2.60 18.06 29.76
N ARG A 430 1.85 19.11 30.12
CA ARG A 430 2.33 20.17 31.02
C ARG A 430 2.73 19.63 32.39
N GLY A 431 2.02 18.62 32.91
CA GLY A 431 2.36 17.92 34.14
C GLY A 431 3.74 17.25 34.08
N HIS A 432 4.06 16.59 32.96
CA HIS A 432 5.38 15.98 32.73
C HIS A 432 6.47 17.04 32.52
N LEU A 433 6.19 18.11 31.77
CA LEU A 433 7.14 19.21 31.55
C LEU A 433 7.46 20.00 32.83
N LYS A 434 6.63 19.94 33.89
CA LYS A 434 7.00 20.48 35.21
C LYS A 434 8.14 19.70 35.88
N LYS A 435 8.25 18.39 35.59
CA LYS A 435 9.32 17.52 36.10
C LYS A 435 10.57 17.60 35.21
N ASP A 436 10.37 17.70 33.89
CA ASP A 436 11.44 17.81 32.90
C ASP A 436 11.15 18.95 31.91
N SER A 437 11.54 20.17 32.30
CA SER A 437 11.18 21.40 31.57
C SER A 437 11.91 21.60 30.24
N GLN A 438 12.96 20.81 29.98
CA GLN A 438 13.79 20.94 28.78
C GLN A 438 13.60 19.77 27.81
N ASN A 439 12.61 18.92 28.05
CA ASN A 439 12.33 17.79 27.18
C ASN A 439 11.86 18.26 25.79
N ARG A 440 12.75 18.16 24.80
CA ARG A 440 12.52 18.68 23.45
C ARG A 440 11.35 17.99 22.74
N THR A 441 11.19 16.68 22.94
CA THR A 441 10.11 15.88 22.33
C THR A 441 8.76 16.34 22.85
N LEU A 442 8.59 16.41 24.18
CA LEU A 442 7.34 16.87 24.80
C LEU A 442 7.01 18.34 24.48
N LEU A 443 8.01 19.23 24.44
CA LEU A 443 7.82 20.61 24.04
C LEU A 443 7.32 20.70 22.58
N LYS A 444 7.93 19.93 21.67
CA LYS A 444 7.49 19.90 20.27
C LYS A 444 6.05 19.39 20.14
N THR A 445 5.71 18.28 20.81
CA THR A 445 4.35 17.74 20.79
C THR A 445 3.34 18.70 21.42
N LEU A 446 3.72 19.42 22.48
CA LEU A 446 2.87 20.45 23.08
C LEU A 446 2.59 21.60 22.10
N ALA A 447 3.59 22.03 21.32
CA ALA A 447 3.40 23.05 20.29
C ALA A 447 2.47 22.58 19.17
N GLU A 448 2.55 21.30 18.77
CA GLU A 448 1.62 20.67 17.83
C GLU A 448 0.19 20.68 18.39
N LEU A 449 -0.02 20.26 19.65
CA LEU A 449 -1.32 20.28 20.33
C LEU A 449 -1.92 21.70 20.42
N TYR A 450 -1.12 22.73 20.73
CA TYR A 450 -1.58 24.12 20.71
C TYR A 450 -1.93 24.62 19.31
N THR A 451 -1.22 24.14 18.29
CA THR A 451 -1.55 24.47 16.89
C THR A 451 -2.91 23.90 16.51
N TYR A 452 -3.24 22.68 16.95
CA TYR A 452 -4.58 22.09 16.77
C TYR A 452 -5.67 22.86 17.52
N ASP A 453 -5.39 23.31 18.76
CA ASP A 453 -6.31 24.13 19.57
C ASP A 453 -6.43 25.59 19.08
N LYS A 454 -5.77 25.94 17.96
CA LYS A 454 -5.68 27.31 17.42
C LYS A 454 -5.05 28.32 18.39
N ASN A 455 -4.35 27.86 19.43
CA ASN A 455 -3.58 28.68 20.34
C ASN A 455 -2.17 28.93 19.78
N TYR A 456 -2.12 29.64 18.65
CA TYR A 456 -0.89 29.79 17.88
C TYR A 456 0.18 30.62 18.60
N SER A 457 -0.21 31.54 19.51
CA SER A 457 0.74 32.33 20.30
C SER A 457 1.57 31.44 21.23
N SER A 458 0.93 30.50 21.94
CA SER A 458 1.62 29.55 22.82
C SER A 458 2.47 28.54 22.04
N ALA A 459 1.98 28.09 20.88
CA ALA A 459 2.75 27.23 19.98
C ALA A 459 4.01 27.95 19.45
N LEU A 460 3.89 29.22 19.08
CA LEU A 460 4.99 30.03 18.55
C LEU A 460 6.10 30.21 19.59
N GLU A 461 5.75 30.48 20.86
CA GLU A 461 6.74 30.61 21.93
C GLU A 461 7.61 29.36 22.05
N ILE A 462 6.97 28.20 22.05
CA ILE A 462 7.69 26.93 22.14
C ILE A 462 8.54 26.69 20.89
N TYR A 463 8.03 26.98 19.68
CA TYR A 463 8.82 26.82 18.46
C TYR A 463 10.02 27.77 18.39
N LEU A 464 9.92 28.98 18.92
CA LEU A 464 11.06 29.91 19.03
C LEU A 464 12.10 29.40 20.03
N THR A 465 11.68 28.91 21.19
CA THR A 465 12.58 28.29 22.18
C THR A 465 13.30 27.06 21.60
N LEU A 466 12.58 26.23 20.85
CA LEU A 466 13.13 25.01 20.24
C LEU A 466 13.95 25.27 18.97
N ARG A 467 14.00 26.52 18.47
CA ARG A 467 14.61 26.88 17.19
C ARG A 467 14.05 26.01 16.05
N HIS A 468 12.72 25.88 16.01
CA HIS A 468 12.04 25.03 15.04
C HIS A 468 11.82 25.77 13.72
N LYS A 469 12.13 25.12 12.59
CA LYS A 469 12.02 25.69 11.23
C LYS A 469 10.63 26.21 10.88
N ASP A 470 9.58 25.61 11.45
CA ASP A 470 8.20 25.95 11.14
C ASP A 470 7.70 27.21 11.88
N ALA A 471 8.51 27.79 12.78
CA ALA A 471 8.17 29.03 13.48
C ALA A 471 7.80 30.15 12.47
N PHE A 472 8.58 30.31 11.41
CA PHE A 472 8.33 31.29 10.35
C PHE A 472 7.04 31.01 9.58
N GLN A 473 6.80 29.73 9.24
CA GLN A 473 5.59 29.33 8.53
C GLN A 473 4.33 29.59 9.37
N LEU A 474 4.40 29.33 10.68
CA LEU A 474 3.30 29.56 11.61
C LEU A 474 2.95 31.06 11.70
N ILE A 475 3.96 31.93 11.80
CA ILE A 475 3.78 33.39 11.83
C ILE A 475 3.05 33.87 10.56
N HIS A 476 3.52 33.45 9.39
CA HIS A 476 2.98 33.89 8.11
C HIS A 476 1.54 33.36 7.90
N LYS A 477 1.32 32.07 8.14
CA LYS A 477 0.02 31.41 7.92
C LYS A 477 -1.09 31.95 8.83
N HIS A 478 -0.77 32.30 10.07
CA HIS A 478 -1.76 32.74 11.07
C HIS A 478 -1.65 34.23 11.43
N ASN A 479 -0.86 35.01 10.70
CA ASN A 479 -0.70 36.45 10.86
C ASN A 479 -0.28 36.89 12.29
N LEU A 480 0.68 36.18 12.90
CA LEU A 480 1.09 36.37 14.31
C LEU A 480 2.10 37.51 14.52
N PHE A 481 2.12 38.50 13.63
CA PHE A 481 3.11 39.59 13.64
C PHE A 481 3.01 40.49 14.87
N SER A 482 1.85 40.55 15.53
CA SER A 482 1.68 41.23 16.81
C SER A 482 2.42 40.54 17.96
N SER A 483 2.51 39.21 17.95
CA SER A 483 3.12 38.40 19.01
C SER A 483 4.65 38.28 18.91
N ILE A 484 5.26 38.81 17.84
CA ILE A 484 6.71 38.79 17.62
C ILE A 484 7.36 40.17 17.76
N LYS A 485 6.59 41.24 18.00
CA LYS A 485 7.10 42.63 18.02
C LYS A 485 8.20 42.86 19.04
N ASP A 486 8.14 42.14 20.16
CA ASP A 486 9.07 42.13 21.29
C ASP A 486 10.07 40.95 21.24
N LYS A 487 10.02 40.15 20.17
CA LYS A 487 10.81 38.92 19.99
C LYS A 487 11.62 38.92 18.70
N ILE A 488 11.82 40.10 18.09
CA ILE A 488 12.54 40.27 16.83
C ILE A 488 13.99 39.76 16.94
N VAL A 489 14.67 40.08 18.06
CA VAL A 489 16.03 39.61 18.33
C VAL A 489 16.10 38.08 18.35
N LEU A 490 15.19 37.43 19.08
CA LEU A 490 15.11 35.96 19.14
C LEU A 490 14.86 35.33 17.77
N LEU A 491 14.06 35.98 16.93
CA LEU A 491 13.77 35.53 15.56
C LEU A 491 15.01 35.65 14.65
N MET A 492 15.76 36.75 14.77
CA MET A 492 16.99 36.97 14.00
C MET A 492 18.17 36.14 14.47
N ASP A 493 18.28 35.86 15.78
CA ASP A 493 19.27 34.93 16.34
C ASP A 493 19.01 33.48 15.89
N PHE A 494 17.76 33.15 15.55
CA PHE A 494 17.41 31.84 15.01
C PHE A 494 17.81 31.69 13.54
N ASP A 495 17.36 32.60 12.68
CA ASP A 495 17.69 32.63 11.25
C ASP A 495 17.55 34.05 10.72
N SER A 496 18.68 34.75 10.65
CA SER A 496 18.73 36.18 10.31
C SER A 496 18.25 36.45 8.89
N GLU A 497 18.59 35.61 7.91
CA GLU A 497 18.18 35.84 6.52
C GLU A 497 16.67 35.76 6.35
N LYS A 498 16.04 34.70 6.87
CA LYS A 498 14.59 34.51 6.76
C LYS A 498 13.81 35.46 7.64
N ALA A 499 14.32 35.79 8.83
CA ALA A 499 13.72 36.79 9.69
C ALA A 499 13.68 38.15 9.00
N VAL A 500 14.78 38.56 8.37
CA VAL A 500 14.83 39.83 7.65
C VAL A 500 13.92 39.82 6.42
N ASP A 501 13.91 38.74 5.62
CA ASP A 501 12.97 38.63 4.49
C ASP A 501 11.52 38.77 4.93
N MET A 502 11.14 38.05 5.98
CA MET A 502 9.79 38.10 6.55
C MET A 502 9.42 39.50 7.04
N LEU A 503 10.33 40.18 7.74
CA LEU A 503 10.11 41.54 8.25
C LEU A 503 9.98 42.55 7.10
N LEU A 504 10.76 42.39 6.03
CA LEU A 504 10.70 43.25 4.83
C LEU A 504 9.47 42.96 3.95
N ASP A 505 8.98 41.72 3.90
CA ASP A 505 7.75 41.37 3.19
C ASP A 505 6.49 41.86 3.90
N ASN A 506 6.57 42.13 5.21
CA ASN A 506 5.44 42.49 6.07
C ASN A 506 5.64 43.85 6.76
N GLU A 507 6.20 44.82 6.02
CA GLU A 507 6.41 46.21 6.48
C GLU A 507 5.12 46.90 6.96
N ASP A 508 3.96 46.49 6.44
CA ASP A 508 2.64 46.98 6.84
C ASP A 508 2.27 46.58 8.27
N LYS A 509 2.84 45.48 8.78
CA LYS A 509 2.54 44.93 10.11
C LYS A 509 3.55 45.34 11.16
N ILE A 510 4.82 45.41 10.80
CA ILE A 510 5.92 45.84 11.66
C ILE A 510 6.72 46.92 10.92
N SER A 511 6.67 48.14 11.42
CA SER A 511 7.35 49.26 10.77
C SER A 511 8.86 49.14 10.89
N ILE A 512 9.57 49.61 9.85
CA ILE A 512 11.05 49.66 9.81
C ILE A 512 11.61 50.33 11.07
N LYS A 513 10.96 51.40 11.55
CA LYS A 513 11.34 52.09 12.77
C LYS A 513 11.32 51.17 14.00
N LYS A 514 10.26 50.37 14.16
CA LYS A 514 10.15 49.44 15.29
C LYS A 514 11.20 48.34 15.21
N VAL A 515 11.49 47.81 14.01
CA VAL A 515 12.55 46.81 13.83
C VAL A 515 13.91 47.37 14.21
N VAL A 516 14.25 48.57 13.74
CA VAL A 516 15.54 49.22 14.05
C VAL A 516 15.67 49.51 15.55
N GLU A 517 14.60 49.97 16.21
CA GLU A 517 14.57 50.21 17.67
C GLU A 517 14.82 48.93 18.49
N GLU A 518 14.21 47.79 18.10
CA GLU A 518 14.41 46.51 18.79
C GLU A 518 15.81 45.92 18.57
N LEU A 519 16.50 46.33 17.50
CA LEU A 519 17.86 45.88 17.17
C LEU A 519 18.95 46.84 17.65
N GLU A 520 18.61 47.89 18.40
CA GLU A 520 19.55 48.93 18.82
C GLU A 520 20.72 48.39 19.64
N ASP A 521 20.45 47.40 20.52
CA ASP A 521 21.45 46.74 21.37
C ASP A 521 22.27 45.65 20.64
N ARG A 522 21.97 45.38 19.37
CA ARG A 522 22.59 44.33 18.54
C ARG A 522 22.99 44.90 17.16
N PRO A 523 24.03 45.75 17.10
CA PRO A 523 24.42 46.47 15.88
C PRO A 523 24.76 45.54 14.70
N GLU A 524 25.25 44.32 14.96
CA GLU A 524 25.51 43.33 13.92
C GLU A 524 24.23 42.86 13.21
N LEU A 525 23.13 42.66 13.94
CA LEU A 525 21.84 42.27 13.36
C LEU A 525 21.16 43.46 12.69
N GLN A 526 21.33 44.65 13.27
CA GLN A 526 20.85 45.90 12.70
C GLN A 526 21.48 46.16 11.33
N HIS A 527 22.77 45.87 11.16
CA HIS A 527 23.47 45.92 9.87
C HIS A 527 22.85 45.00 8.83
N VAL A 528 22.62 43.72 9.18
CA VAL A 528 22.06 42.71 8.27
C VAL A 528 20.67 43.13 7.77
N TYR A 529 19.82 43.63 8.67
CA TYR A 529 18.49 44.13 8.30
C TYR A 529 18.56 45.33 7.36
N LEU A 530 19.36 46.35 7.71
CA LEU A 530 19.47 47.58 6.94
C LEU A 530 20.19 47.39 5.59
N HIS A 531 21.19 46.51 5.50
CA HIS A 531 21.84 46.13 4.25
C HIS A 531 20.83 45.51 3.27
N LYS A 532 20.02 44.56 3.75
CA LYS A 532 19.02 43.89 2.93
C LYS A 532 17.86 44.81 2.55
N LEU A 533 17.45 45.69 3.46
CA LEU A 533 16.50 46.78 3.17
C LEU A 533 17.02 47.65 2.02
N PHE A 534 18.28 48.07 2.05
CA PHE A 534 18.90 48.88 1.01
C PHE A 534 18.97 48.18 -0.35
N ARG A 535 19.36 46.90 -0.37
CA ARG A 535 19.40 46.09 -1.60
C ARG A 535 18.02 45.93 -2.24
N ARG A 536 16.96 45.86 -1.43
CA ARG A 536 15.58 45.76 -1.92
C ARG A 536 15.04 47.12 -2.39
N ASP A 537 15.27 48.18 -1.61
CA ASP A 537 14.86 49.54 -1.95
C ASP A 537 15.82 50.59 -1.36
N HIS A 538 16.59 51.21 -2.27
CA HIS A 538 17.58 52.25 -1.97
C HIS A 538 17.00 53.51 -1.31
N ARG A 539 15.66 53.70 -1.29
CA ARG A 539 15.00 54.89 -0.72
C ARG A 539 14.40 54.66 0.66
N LYS A 540 13.97 53.45 1.01
CA LYS A 540 13.28 53.19 2.28
C LYS A 540 14.18 53.35 3.51
N GLY A 541 15.48 53.09 3.35
CA GLY A 541 16.49 53.20 4.41
C GLY A 541 17.06 54.60 4.62
N GLN A 542 16.61 55.64 3.91
CA GLN A 542 17.27 56.96 3.85
C GLN A 542 17.61 57.55 5.22
N ARG A 543 16.69 57.47 6.19
CA ARG A 543 16.90 58.00 7.55
C ARG A 543 17.99 57.27 8.35
N TYR A 544 18.34 56.06 7.93
CA TYR A 544 19.32 55.22 8.58
C TYR A 544 20.63 55.14 7.78
N HIS A 545 20.75 55.76 6.59
CA HIS A 545 21.97 55.71 5.78
C HIS A 545 23.20 56.23 6.53
N GLU A 546 23.03 57.26 7.35
CA GLU A 546 24.11 57.79 8.19
C GLU A 546 24.63 56.73 9.18
N LYS A 547 23.72 56.04 9.88
CA LYS A 547 24.04 54.97 10.81
C LYS A 547 24.61 53.75 10.08
N GLN A 548 24.07 53.45 8.90
CA GLN A 548 24.47 52.32 8.07
C GLN A 548 25.93 52.43 7.59
N ILE A 549 26.45 53.65 7.36
CA ILE A 549 27.88 53.85 7.03
C ILE A 549 28.76 53.35 8.17
N SER A 550 28.44 53.71 9.41
CA SER A 550 29.19 53.24 10.58
C SER A 550 29.11 51.72 10.72
N LEU A 551 27.94 51.13 10.44
CA LEU A 551 27.73 49.69 10.48
C LEU A 551 28.53 48.94 9.39
N TYR A 552 28.52 49.41 8.13
CA TYR A 552 29.37 48.84 7.08
C TYR A 552 30.86 48.96 7.43
N ALA A 553 31.27 50.12 7.96
CA ALA A 553 32.67 50.34 8.31
C ALA A 553 33.16 49.37 9.40
N GLU A 554 32.28 48.83 10.24
CA GLU A 554 32.60 47.95 11.37
C GLU A 554 32.35 46.47 11.08
N TYR A 555 31.24 46.14 10.43
CA TYR A 555 30.78 44.77 10.25
C TYR A 555 30.90 44.25 8.80
N ASP A 556 31.04 45.12 7.78
CA ASP A 556 30.99 44.71 6.37
C ASP A 556 31.65 45.72 5.41
N ARG A 557 32.98 45.85 5.51
CA ARG A 557 33.76 46.79 4.68
C ARG A 557 33.58 46.56 3.16
N PRO A 558 33.61 45.32 2.61
CA PRO A 558 33.54 45.12 1.16
C PRO A 558 32.28 45.71 0.50
N ASN A 559 31.16 45.77 1.22
CA ASN A 559 29.92 46.34 0.72
C ASN A 559 29.77 47.85 0.96
N LEU A 560 30.73 48.48 1.66
CA LEU A 560 30.73 49.93 1.90
C LEU A 560 30.83 50.71 0.57
N LEU A 561 31.79 50.36 -0.30
CA LEU A 561 31.97 51.05 -1.58
C LEU A 561 30.76 50.90 -2.52
N PRO A 562 30.18 49.69 -2.73
CA PRO A 562 28.91 49.54 -3.44
C PRO A 562 27.77 50.37 -2.83
N PHE A 563 27.64 50.41 -1.50
CA PHE A 563 26.63 51.22 -0.84
C PHE A 563 26.82 52.72 -1.11
N LEU A 564 28.06 53.23 -1.04
CA LEU A 564 28.37 54.63 -1.34
C LEU A 564 28.10 55.00 -2.79
N ARG A 565 28.25 54.05 -3.73
CA ARG A 565 27.95 54.23 -5.16
C ARG A 565 26.45 54.32 -5.43
N ASP A 566 25.68 53.43 -4.82
CA ASP A 566 24.26 53.28 -5.10
C ASP A 566 23.37 54.20 -4.23
N SER A 567 23.91 54.72 -3.11
CA SER A 567 23.17 55.55 -2.17
C SER A 567 23.02 56.99 -2.66
N ILE A 568 21.80 57.35 -3.05
CA ILE A 568 21.46 58.68 -3.58
C ILE A 568 21.51 59.77 -2.48
N HIS A 569 21.31 59.41 -1.21
CA HIS A 569 21.16 60.35 -0.08
C HIS A 569 22.24 60.14 1.00
N CYS A 570 23.42 59.70 0.58
CA CYS A 570 24.53 59.46 1.50
C CYS A 570 25.14 60.80 1.99
N PRO A 571 25.28 61.02 3.31
CA PRO A 571 26.03 62.18 3.83
C PRO A 571 27.53 62.01 3.56
N LEU A 572 27.98 62.50 2.39
CA LEU A 572 29.34 62.31 1.88
C LEU A 572 30.43 62.81 2.85
N GLU A 573 30.18 63.91 3.57
CA GLU A 573 31.13 64.47 4.55
C GLU A 573 31.37 63.53 5.74
N LYS A 574 30.29 62.97 6.31
CA LYS A 574 30.40 62.02 7.42
C LYS A 574 30.99 60.68 6.96
N ALA A 575 30.64 60.25 5.75
CA ALA A 575 31.24 59.07 5.14
C ALA A 575 32.76 59.24 4.95
N LEU A 576 33.18 60.43 4.51
CA LEU A 576 34.59 60.78 4.32
C LEU A 576 35.33 60.78 5.67
N GLU A 577 34.73 61.37 6.71
CA GLU A 577 35.31 61.40 8.06
C GLU A 577 35.54 59.97 8.61
N ILE A 578 34.55 59.09 8.51
CA ILE A 578 34.65 57.70 8.97
C ILE A 578 35.71 56.92 8.16
N CYS A 579 35.73 57.09 6.84
CA CYS A 579 36.69 56.42 5.97
C CYS A 579 38.13 56.90 6.22
N GLN A 580 38.34 58.21 6.45
CA GLN A 580 39.64 58.79 6.76
C GLN A 580 40.15 58.34 8.13
N GLN A 581 39.29 58.34 9.17
CA GLN A 581 39.66 57.87 10.50
C GLN A 581 40.11 56.38 10.51
N ARG A 582 39.54 55.57 9.62
CA ARG A 582 39.82 54.12 9.52
C ARG A 582 40.82 53.75 8.41
N ASN A 583 41.42 54.72 7.72
CA ASN A 583 42.34 54.52 6.58
C ASN A 583 41.75 53.67 5.43
N PHE A 584 40.49 53.92 5.07
CA PHE A 584 39.81 53.28 3.94
C PHE A 584 40.09 54.03 2.63
N VAL A 585 41.24 53.74 2.04
CA VAL A 585 41.81 54.53 0.93
C VAL A 585 40.94 54.49 -0.33
N GLU A 586 40.42 53.33 -0.74
CA GLU A 586 39.61 53.21 -1.97
C GLU A 586 38.26 53.93 -1.86
N GLU A 587 37.60 53.80 -0.72
CA GLU A 587 36.35 54.47 -0.39
C GLU A 587 36.55 55.99 -0.26
N THR A 588 37.68 56.41 0.31
CA THR A 588 38.07 57.83 0.42
C THR A 588 38.32 58.46 -0.96
N VAL A 589 39.03 57.77 -1.85
CA VAL A 589 39.25 58.20 -3.25
C VAL A 589 37.91 58.37 -3.98
N TYR A 590 37.00 57.41 -3.84
CA TYR A 590 35.67 57.48 -4.44
C TYR A 590 34.85 58.68 -3.93
N LEU A 591 34.84 58.89 -2.60
CA LEU A 591 34.13 60.02 -1.98
C LEU A 591 34.72 61.37 -2.39
N LEU A 592 36.04 61.51 -2.41
CA LEU A 592 36.74 62.72 -2.85
C LEU A 592 36.43 63.05 -4.32
N SER A 593 36.37 62.04 -5.19
CA SER A 593 35.96 62.21 -6.59
C SER A 593 34.52 62.71 -6.71
N ARG A 594 33.57 62.09 -5.99
CA ARG A 594 32.15 62.52 -5.96
C ARG A 594 31.95 63.92 -5.39
N MET A 595 32.83 64.35 -4.48
CA MET A 595 32.83 65.71 -3.92
C MET A 595 33.53 66.74 -4.81
N GLY A 596 34.05 66.35 -5.99
CA GLY A 596 34.73 67.23 -6.93
C GLY A 596 36.19 67.54 -6.57
N ASN A 597 36.75 66.84 -5.57
CA ASN A 597 38.14 67.01 -5.14
C ASN A 597 39.07 65.99 -5.84
N SER A 598 38.99 65.92 -7.17
CA SER A 598 39.67 64.92 -8.00
C SER A 598 41.19 64.99 -7.91
N ARG A 599 41.75 66.19 -7.66
CA ARG A 599 43.20 66.37 -7.46
C ARG A 599 43.71 65.70 -6.18
N SER A 600 42.96 65.83 -5.08
CA SER A 600 43.32 65.16 -3.82
C SER A 600 43.15 63.65 -3.92
N ALA A 601 42.11 63.20 -4.64
CA ALA A 601 41.90 61.78 -4.94
C ALA A 601 43.07 61.21 -5.76
N LEU A 602 43.49 61.87 -6.84
CA LEU A 602 44.63 61.46 -7.67
C LEU A 602 45.93 61.43 -6.84
N LYS A 603 46.14 62.43 -5.97
CA LYS A 603 47.29 62.46 -5.06
C LYS A 603 47.29 61.26 -4.10
N MET A 604 46.14 60.87 -3.56
CA MET A 604 46.00 59.70 -2.70
C MET A 604 46.32 58.40 -3.44
N ILE A 605 45.82 58.23 -4.67
CA ILE A 605 46.15 57.05 -5.50
C ILE A 605 47.65 57.00 -5.82
N THR A 606 48.24 58.13 -6.21
CA THR A 606 49.64 58.18 -6.68
C THR A 606 50.68 58.13 -5.55
N GLN A 607 50.36 58.68 -4.37
CA GLN A 607 51.29 58.77 -3.23
C GLN A 607 51.09 57.68 -2.18
N GLU A 608 49.84 57.31 -1.86
CA GLU A 608 49.54 56.33 -0.82
C GLU A 608 49.38 54.92 -1.37
N LEU A 609 48.60 54.72 -2.45
CA LEU A 609 48.43 53.40 -3.08
C LEU A 609 49.62 53.02 -3.97
N GLN A 610 50.31 54.01 -4.55
CA GLN A 610 51.37 53.83 -5.55
C GLN A 610 50.95 52.94 -6.74
N ASP A 611 49.64 52.88 -7.02
CA ASP A 611 49.04 52.04 -8.05
C ASP A 611 48.91 52.84 -9.35
N VAL A 612 49.81 52.55 -10.29
CA VAL A 612 49.92 53.24 -11.59
C VAL A 612 48.67 53.01 -12.43
N ASP A 613 48.17 51.77 -12.48
CA ASP A 613 47.07 51.39 -13.34
C ASP A 613 45.75 52.01 -12.84
N LYS A 614 45.50 52.03 -11.52
CA LYS A 614 44.34 52.74 -10.94
C LYS A 614 44.40 54.25 -11.14
N ALA A 615 45.59 54.86 -11.08
CA ALA A 615 45.73 56.30 -11.33
C ALA A 615 45.37 56.64 -12.79
N ILE A 616 45.75 55.76 -13.72
CA ILE A 616 45.43 55.88 -15.14
C ILE A 616 43.94 55.66 -15.40
N GLU A 617 43.33 54.62 -14.81
CA GLU A 617 41.88 54.39 -14.90
C GLU A 617 41.09 55.57 -14.34
N PHE A 618 41.50 56.11 -13.19
CA PHE A 618 40.87 57.28 -12.61
C PHE A 618 40.94 58.49 -13.55
N ALA A 619 42.11 58.77 -14.14
CA ALA A 619 42.25 59.86 -15.11
C ALA A 619 41.43 59.62 -16.40
N LYS A 620 41.28 58.37 -16.85
CA LYS A 620 40.39 57.99 -17.97
C LYS A 620 38.91 58.23 -17.65
N GLU A 621 38.47 57.86 -16.45
CA GLU A 621 37.07 58.00 -16.03
C GLU A 621 36.65 59.47 -15.87
N GLN A 622 37.57 60.33 -15.40
CA GLN A 622 37.28 61.75 -15.21
C GLN A 622 37.32 62.56 -16.52
N ASP A 623 37.95 62.04 -17.59
CA ASP A 623 38.14 62.70 -18.90
C ASP A 623 38.66 64.14 -18.79
N ASP A 624 39.53 64.40 -17.81
CA ASP A 624 40.05 65.73 -17.47
C ASP A 624 41.52 65.87 -17.88
N GLY A 625 41.79 66.78 -18.82
CA GLY A 625 43.13 67.07 -19.31
C GLY A 625 44.10 67.56 -18.23
N GLU A 626 43.64 68.31 -17.22
CA GLU A 626 44.51 68.81 -16.15
C GLU A 626 44.94 67.67 -15.21
N LEU A 627 44.08 66.69 -14.95
CA LEU A 627 44.42 65.50 -14.18
C LEU A 627 45.43 64.61 -14.93
N TRP A 628 45.31 64.51 -16.25
CA TRP A 628 46.31 63.85 -17.09
C TRP A 628 47.66 64.58 -17.05
N GLU A 629 47.66 65.91 -17.07
CA GLU A 629 48.89 66.68 -16.92
C GLU A 629 49.54 66.50 -15.54
N ASP A 630 48.75 66.54 -14.46
CA ASP A 630 49.22 66.27 -13.10
C ASP A 630 49.80 64.85 -12.97
N LEU A 631 49.16 63.85 -13.57
CA LEU A 631 49.63 62.46 -13.59
C LEU A 631 50.92 62.31 -14.41
N ILE A 632 51.01 62.95 -15.58
CA ILE A 632 52.23 62.96 -16.41
C ILE A 632 53.37 63.65 -15.66
N LEU A 633 53.13 64.83 -15.07
CA LEU A 633 54.13 65.56 -14.29
C LEU A 633 54.66 64.73 -13.11
N TYR A 634 53.79 64.02 -12.40
CA TYR A 634 54.18 63.12 -11.32
C TYR A 634 54.98 61.90 -11.82
N SER A 635 54.78 61.48 -13.06
CA SER A 635 55.34 60.24 -13.60
C SER A 635 56.69 60.42 -14.30
N ILE A 636 57.06 61.62 -14.74
CA ILE A 636 58.27 61.91 -15.56
C ILE A 636 59.58 61.48 -14.89
N ASP A 637 59.65 61.42 -13.56
CA ASP A 637 60.84 61.01 -12.81
C ASP A 637 60.80 59.54 -12.34
N LYS A 638 59.76 58.78 -12.68
CA LYS A 638 59.50 57.42 -12.19
C LYS A 638 59.38 56.42 -13.36
N PRO A 639 60.43 55.64 -13.68
CA PRO A 639 60.41 54.72 -14.82
C PRO A 639 59.24 53.72 -14.87
N PRO A 640 58.78 53.11 -13.75
CA PRO A 640 57.61 52.23 -13.77
C PRO A 640 56.30 52.92 -14.15
N PHE A 641 56.12 54.19 -13.74
CA PHE A 641 54.94 54.99 -14.09
C PHE A 641 54.96 55.36 -15.58
N ILE A 642 56.15 55.65 -16.14
CA ILE A 642 56.31 55.92 -17.58
C ILE A 642 55.95 54.68 -18.41
N THR A 643 56.40 53.49 -18.00
CA THR A 643 56.05 52.23 -18.67
C THR A 643 54.54 51.95 -18.59
N GLY A 644 53.91 52.16 -17.42
CA GLY A 644 52.46 52.01 -17.25
C GLY A 644 51.65 53.00 -18.09
N LEU A 645 52.09 54.26 -18.16
CA LEU A 645 51.49 55.28 -19.03
C LEU A 645 51.64 54.89 -20.50
N LEU A 646 52.84 54.57 -21.00
CA LEU A 646 53.05 54.19 -22.40
C LEU A 646 52.19 52.98 -22.81
N ASN A 647 51.99 52.02 -21.92
CA ASN A 647 51.15 50.86 -22.19
C ASN A 647 49.65 51.15 -22.23
N ASN A 648 49.20 52.27 -21.65
CA ASN A 648 47.78 52.57 -21.45
C ASN A 648 47.32 53.93 -22.01
N ILE A 649 48.25 54.75 -22.54
CA ILE A 649 47.99 56.13 -23.01
C ILE A 649 47.06 56.16 -24.23
N GLY A 650 47.13 55.12 -25.08
CA GLY A 650 46.15 54.79 -26.11
C GLY A 650 45.49 55.99 -26.79
N THR A 651 44.15 55.99 -26.84
CA THR A 651 43.32 56.99 -27.54
C THR A 651 43.03 58.27 -26.75
N HIS A 652 43.49 58.40 -25.51
CA HIS A 652 43.06 59.47 -24.59
C HIS A 652 44.03 60.64 -24.52
N VAL A 653 45.32 60.39 -24.72
CA VAL A 653 46.36 61.43 -24.76
C VAL A 653 47.33 61.12 -25.89
N ASP A 654 47.77 62.15 -26.60
CA ASP A 654 48.76 62.00 -27.67
C ASP A 654 50.08 61.42 -27.10
N PRO A 655 50.52 60.21 -27.53
CA PRO A 655 51.75 59.60 -27.06
C PRO A 655 52.98 60.50 -27.30
N ILE A 656 52.91 61.38 -28.29
CA ILE A 656 53.97 62.34 -28.62
C ILE A 656 54.24 63.28 -27.43
N LEU A 657 53.21 63.68 -26.68
CA LEU A 657 53.33 64.58 -25.52
C LEU A 657 54.12 63.94 -24.38
N LEU A 658 53.95 62.63 -24.18
CA LEU A 658 54.71 61.89 -23.17
C LEU A 658 56.16 61.68 -23.61
N ILE A 659 56.38 61.29 -24.88
CA ILE A 659 57.72 61.02 -25.43
C ILE A 659 58.61 62.26 -25.35
N HIS A 660 58.09 63.44 -25.67
CA HIS A 660 58.86 64.70 -25.62
C HIS A 660 59.30 65.10 -24.21
N ARG A 661 58.63 64.59 -23.16
CA ARG A 661 58.91 64.94 -21.75
C ARG A 661 59.88 63.95 -21.07
N ILE A 662 60.27 62.87 -21.74
CA ILE A 662 61.24 61.89 -21.23
C ILE A 662 62.66 62.50 -21.33
N LYS A 663 63.42 62.47 -20.22
CA LYS A 663 64.80 62.99 -20.18
C LYS A 663 65.76 62.10 -20.97
N GLU A 664 66.68 62.70 -21.71
CA GLU A 664 67.75 61.97 -22.39
C GLU A 664 68.61 61.16 -21.39
N GLY A 665 68.87 59.89 -21.71
CA GLY A 665 69.65 58.98 -20.86
C GLY A 665 68.86 58.25 -19.77
N MET A 666 67.53 58.45 -19.66
CA MET A 666 66.69 57.71 -18.70
C MET A 666 66.47 56.26 -19.14
N GLU A 667 66.79 55.30 -18.26
CA GLU A 667 66.49 53.88 -18.48
C GLU A 667 65.02 53.58 -18.17
N ILE A 668 64.24 53.24 -19.21
CA ILE A 668 62.83 52.89 -19.10
C ILE A 668 62.67 51.37 -19.31
N PRO A 669 62.19 50.62 -18.30
CA PRO A 669 61.94 49.19 -18.42
C PRO A 669 60.94 48.90 -19.53
N ASN A 670 61.23 47.88 -20.35
CA ASN A 670 60.34 47.36 -21.41
C ASN A 670 59.86 48.44 -22.41
N LEU A 671 60.66 49.49 -22.64
CA LEU A 671 60.33 50.56 -23.58
C LEU A 671 60.08 50.03 -24.99
N ARG A 672 60.90 49.08 -25.45
CA ARG A 672 60.74 48.43 -26.76
C ARG A 672 59.36 47.81 -26.90
N ASP A 673 58.94 47.01 -25.93
CA ASP A 673 57.67 46.29 -25.98
C ASP A 673 56.49 47.26 -25.89
N SER A 674 56.62 48.32 -25.07
CA SER A 674 55.61 49.39 -24.95
C SER A 674 55.43 50.15 -26.26
N LEU A 675 56.53 50.47 -26.96
CA LEU A 675 56.48 51.12 -28.29
C LEU A 675 55.91 50.20 -29.37
N VAL A 676 56.28 48.91 -29.35
CA VAL A 676 55.71 47.91 -30.27
C VAL A 676 54.21 47.80 -30.07
N LYS A 677 53.74 47.77 -28.82
CA LYS A 677 52.31 47.75 -28.48
C LYS A 677 51.58 48.97 -29.02
N ILE A 678 52.10 50.19 -28.79
CA ILE A 678 51.51 51.43 -29.32
C ILE A 678 51.38 51.36 -30.85
N LEU A 679 52.44 50.96 -31.56
CA LEU A 679 52.41 50.84 -33.02
C LEU A 679 51.43 49.78 -33.51
N GLN A 680 51.34 48.64 -32.79
CA GLN A 680 50.37 47.58 -33.08
C GLN A 680 48.94 48.06 -32.87
N ASP A 681 48.64 48.75 -31.76
CA ASP A 681 47.32 49.29 -31.44
C ASP A 681 46.87 50.29 -32.50
N TYR A 682 47.77 51.20 -32.94
CA TYR A 682 47.48 52.12 -34.05
C TYR A 682 47.25 51.40 -35.38
N ASN A 683 48.04 50.38 -35.70
CA ASN A 683 47.86 49.61 -36.93
C ASN A 683 46.53 48.82 -36.90
N LEU A 684 46.19 48.23 -35.75
CA LEU A 684 44.89 47.60 -35.51
C LEU A 684 43.73 48.57 -35.71
N GLN A 685 43.83 49.81 -35.21
CA GLN A 685 42.81 50.83 -35.43
C GLN A 685 42.62 51.14 -36.92
N ILE A 686 43.70 51.26 -37.69
CA ILE A 686 43.63 51.48 -39.13
C ILE A 686 42.96 50.29 -39.82
N LEU A 687 43.39 49.06 -39.52
CA LEU A 687 42.83 47.83 -40.06
C LEU A 687 41.34 47.65 -39.71
N LEU A 688 40.94 47.97 -38.48
CA LEU A 688 39.54 47.96 -38.05
C LEU A 688 38.71 48.96 -38.82
N ARG A 689 39.19 50.19 -38.99
CA ARG A 689 38.49 51.22 -39.78
C ARG A 689 38.33 50.78 -41.23
N GLU A 690 39.36 50.20 -41.84
CA GLU A 690 39.28 49.67 -43.20
C GLU A 690 38.36 48.45 -43.31
N GLY A 691 38.40 47.53 -42.33
CA GLY A 691 37.54 46.36 -42.25
C GLY A 691 36.06 46.73 -42.10
N CYS A 692 35.75 47.61 -41.15
CA CYS A 692 34.40 48.16 -40.96
C CYS A 692 33.89 48.84 -42.23
N LYS A 693 34.75 49.60 -42.93
CA LYS A 693 34.40 50.21 -44.23
C LYS A 693 34.04 49.14 -45.27
N LYS A 694 34.82 48.05 -45.39
CA LYS A 694 34.54 46.96 -46.34
C LYS A 694 33.24 46.22 -46.02
N ILE A 695 33.01 45.88 -44.75
CA ILE A 695 31.79 45.21 -44.29
C ILE A 695 30.57 46.08 -44.56
N LEU A 696 30.62 47.36 -44.18
CA LEU A 696 29.53 48.31 -44.41
C LEU A 696 29.15 48.40 -45.89
N VAL A 697 30.15 48.45 -46.78
CA VAL A 697 29.93 48.45 -48.23
C VAL A 697 29.29 47.13 -48.70
N ALA A 698 29.79 45.97 -48.25
CA ALA A 698 29.25 44.66 -48.62
C ALA A 698 27.80 44.47 -48.12
N ASP A 699 27.51 44.86 -46.88
CA ASP A 699 26.18 44.80 -46.27
C ASP A 699 25.21 45.72 -46.99
N SER A 700 25.63 46.95 -47.34
CA SER A 700 24.80 47.86 -48.12
C SER A 700 24.34 47.23 -49.45
N LEU A 701 25.25 46.53 -50.15
CA LEU A 701 24.95 45.82 -51.40
C LEU A 701 24.05 44.60 -51.18
N SER A 702 24.29 43.84 -50.11
CA SER A 702 23.47 42.67 -49.75
C SER A 702 22.03 43.08 -49.41
N LEU A 703 21.88 44.11 -48.58
CA LEU A 703 20.58 44.68 -48.20
C LEU A 703 19.85 45.23 -49.43
N LEU A 704 20.55 45.91 -50.34
CA LEU A 704 19.97 46.38 -51.59
C LEU A 704 19.44 45.22 -52.44
N LYS A 705 20.21 44.14 -52.60
CA LYS A 705 19.78 42.93 -53.33
C LYS A 705 18.57 42.26 -52.66
N LYS A 706 18.54 42.20 -51.32
CA LYS A 706 17.43 41.65 -50.55
C LYS A 706 16.17 42.49 -50.68
N MET A 707 16.30 43.82 -50.62
CA MET A 707 15.20 44.76 -50.85
C MET A 707 14.62 44.55 -52.25
N HIS A 708 15.47 44.49 -53.28
CA HIS A 708 15.03 44.30 -54.65
C HIS A 708 14.30 42.96 -54.84
N ARG A 709 14.84 41.84 -54.34
CA ARG A 709 14.16 40.53 -54.37
C ARG A 709 12.82 40.55 -53.65
N THR A 710 12.71 41.27 -52.55
CA THR A 710 11.48 41.35 -51.75
C THR A 710 10.42 42.19 -52.44
N GLN A 711 10.81 43.31 -53.06
CA GLN A 711 9.91 44.16 -53.83
C GLN A 711 9.38 43.49 -55.10
N MET A 712 10.17 42.59 -55.70
CA MET A 712 9.79 41.84 -56.91
C MET A 712 8.95 40.58 -56.64
N LYS A 713 8.69 40.22 -55.37
CA LYS A 713 7.80 39.09 -55.04
C LYS A 713 6.34 39.51 -55.16
N GLY A 714 5.50 38.63 -55.72
CA GLY A 714 4.05 38.80 -55.66
C GLY A 714 3.53 38.81 -54.22
N VAL A 715 2.46 39.56 -53.97
CA VAL A 715 1.76 39.62 -52.68
C VAL A 715 0.42 38.90 -52.84
N LEU A 716 0.12 37.96 -51.95
CA LEU A 716 -1.18 37.29 -51.90
C LEU A 716 -2.23 38.27 -51.33
N VAL A 717 -3.38 38.34 -51.99
CA VAL A 717 -4.57 39.03 -51.50
C VAL A 717 -5.69 38.01 -51.46
N ASP A 718 -6.26 37.76 -50.29
CA ASP A 718 -7.33 36.80 -50.03
C ASP A 718 -8.51 37.44 -49.28
N GLU A 719 -9.54 36.65 -48.98
CA GLU A 719 -10.77 37.10 -48.33
C GLU A 719 -10.57 37.54 -46.88
N GLU A 720 -9.47 37.15 -46.23
CA GLU A 720 -9.15 37.56 -44.87
C GLU A 720 -8.54 38.97 -44.83
N ASN A 721 -8.04 39.47 -45.96
CA ASN A 721 -7.43 40.79 -46.01
C ASN A 721 -8.51 41.89 -45.97
N ILE A 722 -8.30 42.87 -45.09
CA ILE A 722 -9.20 44.02 -44.90
C ILE A 722 -8.58 45.32 -45.42
N CYS A 723 -9.43 46.20 -45.93
CA CYS A 723 -9.02 47.52 -46.36
C CYS A 723 -8.79 48.37 -45.12
N GLU A 724 -7.56 48.85 -44.93
CA GLU A 724 -7.16 49.59 -43.74
C GLU A 724 -7.83 50.97 -43.58
N SER A 725 -8.57 51.44 -44.59
CA SER A 725 -9.29 52.72 -44.56
C SER A 725 -10.75 52.55 -44.13
N CYS A 726 -11.44 51.51 -44.63
CA CYS A 726 -12.85 51.25 -44.30
C CYS A 726 -13.08 50.03 -43.39
N LEU A 727 -12.02 49.29 -43.07
CA LEU A 727 -12.00 48.08 -42.24
C LEU A 727 -12.89 46.93 -42.75
N SER A 728 -13.34 46.99 -44.01
CA SER A 728 -14.11 45.92 -44.67
C SER A 728 -13.17 45.01 -45.49
N PRO A 729 -13.54 43.74 -45.76
CA PRO A 729 -12.76 42.86 -46.63
C PRO A 729 -12.40 43.54 -47.96
N VAL A 730 -11.12 43.41 -48.37
CA VAL A 730 -10.57 44.06 -49.58
C VAL A 730 -11.15 43.45 -50.86
N LEU A 731 -11.49 42.16 -50.78
CA LEU A 731 -12.16 41.44 -51.84
C LEU A 731 -13.68 41.47 -51.58
N PRO A 732 -14.50 41.74 -52.61
CA PRO A 732 -15.95 41.67 -52.45
C PRO A 732 -16.40 40.21 -52.25
N SER A 733 -17.44 40.00 -51.42
CA SER A 733 -18.05 38.67 -51.24
C SER A 733 -18.72 38.11 -52.50
N ASP A 734 -18.91 38.95 -53.53
CA ASP A 734 -19.46 38.59 -54.82
C ASP A 734 -18.39 38.81 -55.91
N ALA A 735 -17.81 37.72 -56.39
CA ALA A 735 -16.74 37.71 -57.38
C ALA A 735 -17.16 38.25 -58.77
N ALA A 736 -18.47 38.47 -59.00
CA ALA A 736 -18.96 39.04 -60.25
C ALA A 736 -18.82 40.58 -60.32
N LYS A 737 -18.53 41.27 -59.22
CA LYS A 737 -18.35 42.73 -59.20
C LYS A 737 -16.90 43.10 -59.54
N PRO A 738 -16.67 44.05 -60.48
CA PRO A 738 -15.33 44.58 -60.71
C PRO A 738 -14.86 45.33 -59.47
N PHE A 739 -13.66 44.99 -58.97
CA PHE A 739 -13.03 45.67 -57.85
C PHE A 739 -11.58 46.00 -58.20
N SER A 740 -11.02 47.03 -57.55
CA SER A 740 -9.63 47.43 -57.74
C SER A 740 -8.95 47.59 -56.39
N VAL A 741 -7.84 46.88 -56.21
CA VAL A 741 -7.06 46.88 -54.97
C VAL A 741 -5.72 47.53 -55.21
N VAL A 742 -5.27 48.33 -54.25
CA VAL A 742 -3.91 48.86 -54.19
C VAL A 742 -3.21 48.23 -52.99
N VAL A 743 -2.10 47.54 -53.24
CA VAL A 743 -1.27 46.93 -52.20
C VAL A 743 0.08 47.66 -52.19
N PHE A 744 0.43 48.23 -51.04
CA PHE A 744 1.73 48.86 -50.85
C PHE A 744 2.81 47.84 -50.48
N HIS A 745 4.09 48.15 -50.72
CA HIS A 745 5.21 47.28 -50.30
C HIS A 745 5.28 47.04 -48.77
N CYS A 746 4.65 47.90 -47.96
CA CYS A 746 4.46 47.67 -46.52
C CYS A 746 3.35 46.66 -46.20
N ARG A 747 2.72 46.06 -47.21
CA ARG A 747 1.60 45.10 -47.17
C ARG A 747 0.25 45.64 -46.72
N HIS A 748 0.13 46.93 -46.41
CA HIS A 748 -1.20 47.51 -46.23
C HIS A 748 -1.96 47.54 -47.56
N MET A 749 -3.21 47.11 -47.49
CA MET A 749 -4.09 46.92 -48.64
C MET A 749 -5.28 47.88 -48.56
N PHE A 750 -5.66 48.43 -49.70
CA PHE A 750 -6.76 49.37 -49.78
C PHE A 750 -7.61 49.10 -51.01
N HIS A 751 -8.92 49.29 -50.91
CA HIS A 751 -9.72 49.55 -52.10
C HIS A 751 -9.19 50.81 -52.79
N LYS A 752 -9.14 50.80 -54.12
CA LYS A 752 -8.67 51.97 -54.89
C LYS A 752 -9.50 53.22 -54.60
N GLU A 753 -10.81 53.07 -54.34
CA GLU A 753 -11.68 54.20 -53.99
C GLU A 753 -11.46 54.71 -52.56
N CYS A 754 -10.91 53.87 -51.67
CA CYS A 754 -10.61 54.24 -50.29
C CYS A 754 -9.29 55.01 -50.15
N LEU A 755 -8.53 55.16 -51.23
CA LEU A 755 -7.31 55.97 -51.27
C LEU A 755 -7.60 57.38 -51.81
N PRO A 756 -6.95 58.42 -51.25
CA PRO A 756 -7.09 59.78 -51.77
C PRO A 756 -6.68 59.82 -53.25
N VAL A 757 -7.45 60.55 -54.08
CA VAL A 757 -7.11 60.79 -55.48
C VAL A 757 -5.77 61.54 -55.53
N PRO A 758 -4.78 61.09 -56.33
CA PRO A 758 -3.49 61.76 -56.40
C PRO A 758 -3.64 63.19 -56.93
N SER A 759 -3.12 64.17 -56.19
CA SER A 759 -3.00 65.55 -56.68
C SER A 759 -1.97 65.65 -57.81
N MET A 760 -2.18 66.52 -58.79
CA MET A 760 -1.32 66.73 -59.98
C MET A 760 0.18 66.99 -59.68
N SER A 761 0.55 67.28 -58.44
CA SER A 761 1.93 67.54 -57.99
C SER A 761 2.70 66.31 -57.50
N SER A 762 2.09 65.13 -57.38
CA SER A 762 2.77 63.90 -56.93
C SER A 762 2.08 62.64 -57.47
N PRO A 763 2.60 62.02 -58.54
CA PRO A 763 1.97 60.85 -59.16
C PRO A 763 2.10 59.55 -58.34
N ALA A 764 2.90 59.55 -57.27
CA ALA A 764 3.08 58.39 -56.39
C ALA A 764 2.00 58.36 -55.31
N GLN A 765 1.26 57.25 -55.23
CA GLN A 765 0.42 56.94 -54.07
C GLN A 765 1.32 56.51 -52.90
N PHE A 766 1.02 56.95 -51.68
CA PHE A 766 1.73 56.56 -50.47
C PHE A 766 0.78 55.84 -49.51
N CYS A 767 1.30 54.92 -48.71
CA CYS A 767 0.52 54.26 -47.68
C CYS A 767 0.23 55.24 -46.53
N ASN A 768 -1.05 55.57 -46.31
CA ASN A 768 -1.47 56.52 -45.28
C ASN A 768 -1.11 56.08 -43.84
N ILE A 769 -1.08 54.77 -43.57
CA ILE A 769 -0.70 54.26 -42.24
C ILE A 769 0.78 54.47 -41.97
N CYS A 770 1.63 54.12 -42.93
CA CYS A 770 3.07 54.26 -42.78
C CYS A 770 3.50 55.73 -42.79
N SER A 771 2.89 56.57 -43.64
CA SER A 771 3.18 58.01 -43.65
C SER A 771 2.74 58.70 -42.36
N ALA A 772 1.63 58.27 -41.74
CA ALA A 772 1.20 58.77 -40.43
C ALA A 772 2.11 58.33 -39.27
N LYS A 773 2.77 57.17 -39.36
CA LYS A 773 3.69 56.64 -38.34
C LYS A 773 5.14 57.14 -38.45
N HIS A 774 5.52 57.90 -39.49
CA HIS A 774 6.83 58.54 -39.62
C HIS A 774 6.94 59.86 -38.83
N ARG A 775 6.73 59.80 -37.50
CA ARG A 775 7.30 60.77 -36.55
C ARG A 775 8.14 60.01 -35.51
N GLY A 776 9.35 59.63 -35.94
CA GLY A 776 10.41 59.06 -35.13
C GLY A 776 11.76 59.36 -35.82
N PRO A 777 12.83 59.62 -35.04
CA PRO A 777 13.95 60.47 -35.47
C PRO A 777 14.80 59.85 -36.58
N GLY A 778 15.01 60.60 -37.67
CA GLY A 778 15.90 60.22 -38.78
C GLY A 778 15.33 60.42 -40.20
N SER A 779 14.02 60.68 -40.34
CA SER A 779 13.39 60.97 -41.63
C SER A 779 13.66 62.42 -42.07
N ALA A 780 14.90 62.73 -42.45
CA ALA A 780 15.18 63.88 -43.28
C ALA A 780 14.65 63.59 -44.69
N ILE A 781 13.56 64.27 -45.06
CA ILE A 781 13.25 64.55 -46.45
C ILE A 781 14.39 65.46 -46.93
N LEU A 782 15.42 64.84 -47.51
CA LEU A 782 16.32 65.52 -48.44
C LEU A 782 15.47 65.83 -49.68
N GLU A 783 14.91 67.03 -49.72
CA GLU A 783 14.53 67.67 -50.98
C GLU A 783 15.79 67.81 -51.83
N MET A 784 16.06 66.81 -52.67
CA MET A 784 16.91 67.02 -53.83
C MET A 784 16.08 67.78 -54.87
N LYS A 785 16.23 69.11 -54.90
CA LYS A 785 15.88 69.94 -56.05
C LYS A 785 17.16 70.43 -56.72
N LYS A 786 17.31 69.96 -57.97
CA LYS A 786 18.33 70.25 -59.00
C LYS A 786 19.73 69.66 -58.80
#